data_AF-A0A3M1SZS9-F1
#
_entry.id   AF-A0A3M1SZS9-F1
#
_cell.length_a   1.000
_cell.length_b   1.000
_cell.length_c   1.000
_cell.angle_alpha   90.00
_cell.angle_beta   90.00
_cell.angle_gamma   90.00
#
_symmetry.space_group_name_H-M   'P 1'
#
loop_
_entity.id
_entity.type
_entity.pdbx_description
1 polymer ?
#
loop_
_entity_poly.entity_id
_entity_poly.type
_entity_poly.pdbx_seq_one_letter_code
_entity_poly.pdbx_strand_id
1 'polypeptide(L)'
;MPNVFEGDSVRCTLRLTGPVFENAKNAEFVFLNKKDKSEVGRQKAELSAGKGTCEWVPPKVADVTKDPDALSYEVYYQIEYEADGTCQRAMGFAEDITVWTRQVKITAKDPDGKPLPEAKIEVYQGDTCEEGNRTVRRTDSQGTFTFDLRQPAKVLVQFLAPYNLLEWLKGDEQKGRERECKVEKKPYKAEIWSHPAATGKVRHYVNLPESADEPHHGHLLKLRVGAKGDKGKREGLSAQPGDKIHFRIKLSEVKRSDPEVCLKVNGVKVPMPGDREWKGEAELRADSGEAYKPVELDLELGYEGGVQVEIKVGATPDCADQTLTLETWRRLYYELMAPQMLTDKLNAAGTWADGTTGYDLPTAIRSKVTERLAPAFIEYLCHKAHVYADGKAPQGTVYPAAYFGESGDPLLVLCPATALTEPIPFDGGKGKQEIRVLACDKSYYGRSTDAKANMPELHAATATVRASDPGLYVFPYSMANGRKGTIDVSGCEWEALIDDPSPYRVRLEFGPGPQAGDVPAGIGGGKALRVRAAGRDVVVRFAKPRLGNVKTNLAPEERTKIQNFARDLRDALAAAPPTGAALAVSVHGDSGNARRLRRFENVKQALQTAFDALPAVYAHPGLKADGNPKTGPVQLGWFKYKDHHNVEINLPRGSEPGSFVGGLSATSCPVLVEFEILQAFGINGAAWDGRQILCLRTDAPGSCASTVCHELGHSMGMTIMAGRSKEPPGLPPAKHVDNGGVYYLNGTPVGNGLRNSHVGPHCATGVEDLTQPSFAGASGNCILFGEGGAKDTRPNFCETCIGYLKARRLTDIVSDWNSRAADEY
;
A
#
# COMPACT_ATOMS: atom_id res chain seq x y z
N MET A 1 -51.29 33.72 4.94
CA MET A 1 -52.46 34.12 5.72
C MET A 1 -51.99 35.01 6.86
N PRO A 2 -52.59 36.18 7.08
CA PRO A 2 -52.27 37.04 8.20
C PRO A 2 -52.63 36.32 9.50
N ASN A 3 -51.62 35.82 10.19
CA ASN A 3 -51.73 35.35 11.56
C ASN A 3 -51.47 36.54 12.49
N VAL A 4 -52.39 36.83 13.40
CA VAL A 4 -52.30 37.96 14.35
C VAL A 4 -52.59 37.47 15.77
N PHE A 5 -52.16 38.21 16.79
CA PHE A 5 -52.56 37.92 18.17
C PHE A 5 -53.84 38.65 18.56
N GLU A 6 -54.59 38.04 19.47
CA GLU A 6 -55.65 38.74 20.19
C GLU A 6 -55.10 40.02 20.86
N GLY A 7 -55.85 41.11 20.80
CA GLY A 7 -55.44 42.39 21.37
C GLY A 7 -54.40 43.19 20.57
N ASP A 8 -53.80 42.63 19.52
CA ASP A 8 -52.89 43.38 18.65
C ASP A 8 -53.68 44.19 17.61
N SER A 9 -53.23 45.40 17.31
CA SER A 9 -53.88 46.25 16.30
C SER A 9 -53.56 45.75 14.88
N VAL A 10 -54.61 45.40 14.14
CA VAL A 10 -54.56 45.05 12.72
C VAL A 10 -54.93 46.30 11.92
N ARG A 11 -53.95 46.86 11.20
CA ARG A 11 -54.21 47.97 10.28
C ARG A 11 -54.89 47.43 9.02
N CYS A 12 -56.11 47.89 8.77
CA CYS A 12 -56.88 47.57 7.59
C CYS A 12 -56.90 48.76 6.65
N THR A 13 -56.55 48.54 5.37
CA THR A 13 -56.58 49.58 4.33
C THR A 13 -57.51 49.13 3.23
N LEU A 14 -58.44 49.98 2.83
CA LEU A 14 -59.33 49.73 1.71
C LEU A 14 -59.18 50.80 0.64
N ARG A 15 -59.42 50.40 -0.61
CA ARG A 15 -59.57 51.31 -1.74
C ARG A 15 -60.80 50.89 -2.53
N LEU A 16 -61.81 51.76 -2.58
CA LEU A 16 -62.98 51.58 -3.42
C LEU A 16 -62.67 52.12 -4.81
N THR A 17 -62.95 51.35 -5.85
CA THR A 17 -62.70 51.73 -7.25
C THR A 17 -63.90 51.40 -8.12
N GLY A 18 -64.40 52.39 -8.87
CA GLY A 18 -65.51 52.22 -9.81
C GLY A 18 -66.67 53.20 -9.54
N PRO A 19 -67.54 53.43 -10.53
CA PRO A 19 -68.58 54.45 -10.49
C PRO A 19 -69.61 54.22 -9.37
N VAL A 20 -69.87 52.96 -9.00
CA VAL A 20 -70.77 52.59 -7.90
C VAL A 20 -70.28 53.03 -6.51
N PHE A 21 -69.04 53.50 -6.39
CA PHE A 21 -68.45 53.97 -5.14
C PHE A 21 -68.14 55.47 -5.14
N GLU A 22 -68.44 56.22 -6.21
CA GLU A 22 -68.12 57.65 -6.32
C GLU A 22 -68.77 58.49 -5.21
N ASN A 23 -69.93 58.06 -4.72
CA ASN A 23 -70.66 58.71 -3.64
C ASN A 23 -70.46 58.06 -2.26
N ALA A 24 -69.57 57.08 -2.12
CA ALA A 24 -69.33 56.40 -0.85
C ALA A 24 -68.62 57.33 0.14
N LYS A 25 -69.33 57.74 1.20
CA LYS A 25 -68.79 58.64 2.23
C LYS A 25 -68.13 57.92 3.40
N ASN A 26 -68.61 56.72 3.70
CA ASN A 26 -68.14 55.89 4.79
C ASN A 26 -68.07 54.44 4.30
N ALA A 27 -67.05 53.71 4.77
CA ALA A 27 -66.99 52.26 4.65
C ALA A 27 -66.58 51.67 5.99
N GLU A 28 -67.09 50.50 6.32
CA GLU A 28 -66.81 49.77 7.54
C GLU A 28 -66.32 48.38 7.19
N PHE A 29 -65.23 47.96 7.84
CA PHE A 29 -64.85 46.56 7.88
C PHE A 29 -65.71 45.86 8.92
N VAL A 30 -66.42 44.81 8.51
CA VAL A 30 -67.17 43.93 9.40
C VAL A 30 -66.45 42.58 9.42
N PHE A 31 -65.83 42.27 10.55
CA PHE A 31 -65.10 41.03 10.79
C PHE A 31 -66.07 39.97 11.29
N LEU A 32 -66.12 38.85 10.59
CA LEU A 32 -67.04 37.76 10.84
C LEU A 32 -66.26 36.50 11.20
N ASN A 33 -66.66 35.84 12.28
CA ASN A 33 -66.13 34.52 12.62
C ASN A 33 -66.46 33.53 11.49
N LYS A 34 -65.46 32.84 10.98
CA LYS A 34 -65.63 31.94 9.85
C LYS A 34 -66.53 30.75 10.17
N LYS A 35 -66.53 30.26 11.42
CA LYS A 35 -67.26 29.07 11.88
C LYS A 35 -68.76 29.31 11.98
N ASP A 36 -69.19 30.39 12.63
CA ASP A 36 -70.61 30.64 12.95
C ASP A 36 -71.16 31.92 12.31
N LYS A 37 -70.34 32.66 11.55
CA LYS A 37 -70.70 33.89 10.84
C LYS A 37 -71.12 35.05 11.76
N SER A 38 -70.84 34.95 13.06
CA SER A 38 -71.10 36.02 14.01
C SER A 38 -70.14 37.20 13.80
N GLU A 39 -70.64 38.42 14.02
CA GLU A 39 -69.80 39.62 14.00
C GLU A 39 -68.89 39.64 15.23
N VAL A 40 -67.58 39.67 14.98
CA VAL A 40 -66.54 39.74 16.04
C VAL A 40 -65.92 41.11 16.14
N GLY A 41 -66.24 42.01 15.21
CA GLY A 41 -65.79 43.39 15.26
C GLY A 41 -66.25 44.17 14.04
N ARG A 42 -66.35 45.48 14.22
CA ARG A 42 -66.69 46.43 13.18
C ARG A 42 -65.83 47.66 13.33
N GLN A 43 -65.22 48.10 12.23
CA GLN A 43 -64.35 49.27 12.24
C GLN A 43 -64.61 50.17 11.06
N LYS A 44 -64.96 51.41 11.37
CA LYS A 44 -65.19 52.46 10.38
C LYS A 44 -63.87 52.95 9.80
N ALA A 45 -63.77 52.93 8.48
CA ALA A 45 -62.68 53.52 7.71
C ALA A 45 -63.17 54.84 7.11
N GLU A 46 -62.59 55.95 7.57
CA GLU A 46 -62.87 57.26 7.00
C GLU A 46 -62.28 57.34 5.58
N LEU A 47 -63.12 57.67 4.60
CA LEU A 47 -62.73 57.68 3.20
C LEU A 47 -62.23 59.07 2.77
N SER A 48 -61.02 59.10 2.21
CA SER A 48 -60.45 60.26 1.53
C SER A 48 -60.03 59.84 0.12
N ALA A 49 -60.66 60.45 -0.90
CA ALA A 49 -60.48 60.09 -2.31
C ALA A 49 -60.63 58.57 -2.59
N GLY A 50 -61.66 57.94 -2.00
CA GLY A 50 -61.96 56.51 -2.18
C GLY A 50 -60.98 55.55 -1.48
N LYS A 51 -60.06 56.05 -0.66
CA LYS A 51 -59.16 55.25 0.20
C LYS A 51 -59.51 55.47 1.66
N GLY A 52 -59.49 54.41 2.46
CA GLY A 52 -59.70 54.49 3.91
C GLY A 52 -58.77 53.56 4.66
N THR A 53 -58.46 53.94 5.89
CA THR A 53 -57.69 53.11 6.82
C THR A 53 -58.40 53.06 8.17
N CYS A 54 -58.41 51.91 8.80
CA CYS A 54 -58.83 51.76 10.19
C CYS A 54 -57.92 50.76 10.93
N GLU A 55 -58.09 50.68 12.24
CA GLU A 55 -57.40 49.71 13.09
C GLU A 55 -58.44 48.82 13.76
N TRP A 56 -58.29 47.52 13.60
CA TRP A 56 -59.10 46.52 14.27
C TRP A 56 -58.27 45.81 15.33
N VAL A 57 -58.75 45.83 16.57
CA VAL A 57 -58.18 45.02 17.65
C VAL A 57 -59.04 43.76 17.78
N PRO A 58 -58.52 42.57 17.42
CA PRO A 58 -59.26 41.33 17.55
C PRO A 58 -59.65 41.08 19.01
N PRO A 59 -60.92 40.69 19.29
CA PRO A 59 -61.29 40.25 20.62
C PRO A 59 -60.48 39.03 21.08
N LYS A 60 -60.57 38.72 22.37
CA LYS A 60 -59.92 37.52 22.89
C LYS A 60 -60.53 36.27 22.26
N VAL A 61 -59.68 35.28 21.97
CA VAL A 61 -60.07 34.01 21.35
C VAL A 61 -61.17 33.32 22.16
N ALA A 62 -61.05 33.33 23.49
CA ALA A 62 -62.03 32.73 24.39
C ALA A 62 -63.41 33.40 24.31
N ASP A 63 -63.45 34.72 24.08
CA ASP A 63 -64.71 35.48 24.01
C ASP A 63 -65.47 35.16 22.70
N VAL A 64 -64.73 34.94 21.61
CA VAL A 64 -65.29 34.68 20.28
C VAL A 64 -65.70 33.22 20.11
N THR A 65 -64.82 32.30 20.48
CA THR A 65 -65.06 30.85 20.26
C THR A 65 -66.02 30.26 21.28
N LYS A 66 -66.19 30.94 22.44
CA LYS A 66 -66.86 30.41 23.64
C LYS A 66 -66.24 29.10 24.13
N ASP A 67 -65.03 28.82 23.67
CA ASP A 67 -64.21 27.68 24.04
C ASP A 67 -62.97 28.23 24.76
N PRO A 68 -62.88 28.07 26.09
CA PRO A 68 -61.74 28.57 26.84
C PRO A 68 -60.41 27.91 26.43
N ASP A 69 -60.47 26.77 25.72
CA ASP A 69 -59.30 25.99 25.30
C ASP A 69 -58.91 26.24 23.84
N ALA A 70 -59.69 27.03 23.09
CA ALA A 70 -59.34 27.41 21.73
C ALA A 70 -58.05 28.25 21.71
N LEU A 71 -57.10 27.85 20.85
CA LEU A 71 -55.85 28.58 20.64
C LEU A 71 -55.98 29.68 19.59
N SER A 72 -56.96 29.55 18.70
CA SER A 72 -57.21 30.52 17.65
C SER A 72 -58.65 30.47 17.14
N TYR A 73 -59.03 31.50 16.40
CA TYR A 73 -60.21 31.49 15.53
C TYR A 73 -59.88 32.13 14.18
N GLU A 74 -60.61 31.73 13.15
CA GLU A 74 -60.48 32.31 11.82
C GLU A 74 -61.58 33.34 11.60
N VAL A 75 -61.20 34.49 11.04
CA VAL A 75 -62.13 35.51 10.58
C VAL A 75 -61.94 35.78 9.11
N TYR A 76 -63.03 36.16 8.48
CA TYR A 76 -63.00 36.85 7.20
C TYR A 76 -63.71 38.20 7.39
N TYR A 77 -63.48 39.15 6.50
CA TYR A 77 -64.12 40.46 6.58
C TYR A 77 -65.00 40.73 5.36
N GLN A 78 -66.02 41.55 5.56
CA GLN A 78 -66.80 42.17 4.48
C GLN A 78 -66.75 43.69 4.62
N ILE A 79 -66.97 44.41 3.52
CA ILE A 79 -67.05 45.87 3.54
C ILE A 79 -68.51 46.27 3.43
N GLU A 80 -69.00 46.97 4.43
CA GLU A 80 -70.29 47.68 4.37
C GLU A 80 -70.02 49.15 4.08
N TYR A 81 -70.71 49.75 3.11
CA TYR A 81 -70.51 51.16 2.76
C TYR A 81 -71.84 51.84 2.46
N GLU A 82 -71.90 53.15 2.70
CA GLU A 82 -73.10 53.93 2.41
C GLU A 82 -72.90 54.71 1.11
N ALA A 83 -73.76 54.45 0.13
CA ALA A 83 -73.84 55.18 -1.13
C ALA A 83 -75.30 55.56 -1.41
N ASP A 84 -75.52 56.83 -1.77
CA ASP A 84 -76.83 57.37 -2.12
C ASP A 84 -77.93 57.13 -1.06
N GLY A 85 -77.55 57.16 0.23
CA GLY A 85 -78.45 56.94 1.36
C GLY A 85 -78.85 55.47 1.59
N THR A 86 -78.19 54.52 0.91
CA THR A 86 -78.40 53.08 1.09
C THR A 86 -77.13 52.39 1.56
N CYS A 87 -77.28 51.49 2.55
CA CYS A 87 -76.19 50.62 2.99
C CYS A 87 -76.02 49.46 1.99
N GLN A 88 -74.83 49.38 1.40
CA GLN A 88 -74.45 48.35 0.43
C GLN A 88 -73.40 47.43 1.05
N ARG A 89 -73.36 46.17 0.60
CA ARG A 89 -72.39 45.17 1.06
C ARG A 89 -71.54 44.70 -0.11
N ALA A 90 -70.22 44.84 0.02
CA ALA A 90 -69.27 44.21 -0.87
C ALA A 90 -68.55 43.08 -0.13
N MET A 91 -68.65 41.85 -0.63
CA MET A 91 -67.84 40.74 -0.12
C MET A 91 -66.39 40.97 -0.54
N GLY A 92 -65.52 41.25 0.44
CA GLY A 92 -64.08 41.22 0.27
C GLY A 92 -63.58 39.79 0.38
N PHE A 93 -63.56 39.03 -0.71
CA PHE A 93 -62.79 37.79 -0.74
C PHE A 93 -61.33 38.14 -1.01
N ALA A 94 -60.48 38.02 0.01
CA ALA A 94 -59.05 37.94 -0.26
C ALA A 94 -58.32 37.00 0.71
N GLU A 95 -58.45 37.14 2.04
CA GLU A 95 -57.62 36.35 2.97
C GLU A 95 -58.33 36.09 4.31
N ASP A 96 -58.29 34.84 4.78
CA ASP A 96 -58.65 34.51 6.16
C ASP A 96 -57.58 35.05 7.11
N ILE A 97 -57.99 35.74 8.17
CA ILE A 97 -57.13 36.15 9.27
C ILE A 97 -57.31 35.13 10.39
N THR A 98 -56.21 34.52 10.83
CA THR A 98 -56.23 33.64 12.01
C THR A 98 -55.77 34.44 13.22
N VAL A 99 -56.65 34.60 14.20
CA VAL A 99 -56.37 35.30 15.46
C VAL A 99 -55.98 34.26 16.50
N TRP A 100 -54.79 34.38 17.06
CA TRP A 100 -54.22 33.46 18.05
C TRP A 100 -54.21 34.06 19.44
N THR A 101 -54.31 33.21 20.47
CA THR A 101 -54.08 33.66 21.84
C THR A 101 -52.62 34.09 22.03
N ARG A 102 -52.38 35.05 22.93
CA ARG A 102 -51.03 35.55 23.21
C ARG A 102 -50.27 34.66 24.20
N GLN A 103 -50.97 33.85 24.98
CA GLN A 103 -50.38 33.06 26.07
C GLN A 103 -50.96 31.66 26.13
N VAL A 104 -50.08 30.71 26.40
CA VAL A 104 -50.45 29.34 26.76
C VAL A 104 -49.90 29.05 28.15
N LYS A 105 -50.73 28.41 28.98
CA LYS A 105 -50.39 27.99 30.35
C LYS A 105 -50.30 26.48 30.40
N ILE A 106 -49.25 25.96 31.02
CA ILE A 106 -49.05 24.52 31.20
C ILE A 106 -48.93 24.24 32.69
N THR A 107 -49.66 23.23 33.15
CA THR A 107 -49.66 22.72 34.51
C THR A 107 -49.17 21.27 34.49
N ALA A 108 -48.04 21.00 35.13
CA ALA A 108 -47.50 19.68 35.33
C ALA A 108 -47.80 19.22 36.76
N LYS A 109 -48.41 18.04 36.87
CA LYS A 109 -48.67 17.36 38.14
C LYS A 109 -47.89 16.07 38.22
N ASP A 110 -47.52 15.64 39.41
CA ASP A 110 -46.96 14.31 39.63
C ASP A 110 -48.03 13.21 39.46
N PRO A 111 -47.67 11.91 39.51
CA PRO A 111 -48.64 10.83 39.37
C PRO A 111 -49.79 10.85 40.41
N ASP A 112 -49.53 11.41 41.60
CA ASP A 112 -50.51 11.58 42.68
C ASP A 112 -51.39 12.84 42.51
N GLY A 113 -51.16 13.63 41.46
CA GLY A 113 -51.90 14.85 41.14
C GLY A 113 -51.42 16.10 41.88
N LYS A 114 -50.27 16.06 42.56
CA LYS A 114 -49.68 17.24 43.23
C LYS A 114 -48.91 18.11 42.23
N PRO A 115 -48.79 19.42 42.46
CA PRO A 115 -47.91 20.30 41.70
C PRO A 115 -46.49 19.74 41.53
N LEU A 116 -45.98 19.71 40.29
CA LEU A 116 -44.61 19.26 40.00
C LEU A 116 -43.71 20.46 39.65
N PRO A 117 -43.01 21.07 40.63
CA PRO A 117 -42.11 22.19 40.39
C PRO A 117 -40.83 21.79 39.66
N GLU A 118 -40.21 22.77 38.99
CA GLU A 118 -38.96 22.63 38.23
C GLU A 118 -39.03 21.62 37.06
N ALA A 119 -40.22 21.16 36.67
CA ALA A 119 -40.42 20.31 35.50
C ALA A 119 -39.92 21.06 34.26
N LYS A 120 -38.91 20.49 33.58
CA LYS A 120 -38.29 21.09 32.41
C LYS A 120 -39.14 20.77 31.19
N ILE A 121 -39.60 21.83 30.53
CA ILE A 121 -40.53 21.73 29.41
C ILE A 121 -39.96 22.51 28.24
N GLU A 122 -39.99 21.89 27.08
CA GLU A 122 -39.63 22.48 25.81
C GLU A 122 -40.89 22.82 25.02
N VAL A 123 -40.90 24.03 24.46
CA VAL A 123 -42.02 24.57 23.73
C VAL A 123 -41.56 24.99 22.34
N TYR A 124 -42.27 24.51 21.33
CA TYR A 124 -42.06 24.80 19.92
C TYR A 124 -43.24 25.60 19.37
N GLN A 125 -42.96 26.68 18.64
CA GLN A 125 -43.97 27.51 17.96
C GLN A 125 -43.84 27.37 16.44
N GLY A 126 -44.61 26.48 15.83
CA GLY A 126 -44.54 26.11 14.41
C GLY A 126 -45.38 24.86 14.11
N ASP A 127 -45.48 24.46 12.84
CA ASP A 127 -46.21 23.24 12.46
C ASP A 127 -45.47 21.96 12.86
N THR A 128 -44.14 22.04 13.02
CA THR A 128 -43.28 20.93 13.43
C THR A 128 -42.27 21.38 14.49
N CYS A 129 -41.70 20.42 15.23
CA CYS A 129 -40.60 20.70 16.18
C CYS A 129 -39.30 21.15 15.47
N GLU A 130 -39.17 20.94 14.16
CA GLU A 130 -37.96 21.26 13.38
C GLU A 130 -37.96 22.71 12.86
N GLU A 131 -39.13 23.27 12.56
CA GLU A 131 -39.30 24.61 11.98
C GLU A 131 -39.65 25.68 13.03
N GLY A 132 -40.04 25.26 14.25
CA GLY A 132 -40.58 26.14 15.28
C GLY A 132 -39.52 26.87 16.12
N ASN A 133 -39.86 28.08 16.58
CA ASN A 133 -39.06 28.78 17.57
C ASN A 133 -39.05 28.00 18.89
N ARG A 134 -37.87 27.49 19.27
CA ARG A 134 -37.66 26.64 20.45
C ARG A 134 -37.42 27.48 21.70
N THR A 135 -38.15 27.17 22.79
CA THR A 135 -37.89 27.74 24.11
C THR A 135 -37.98 26.69 25.21
N VAL A 136 -37.02 26.72 26.15
CA VAL A 136 -37.03 25.84 27.34
C VAL A 136 -37.53 26.65 28.54
N ARG A 137 -38.42 26.05 29.32
CA ARG A 137 -39.03 26.63 30.53
C ARG A 137 -39.03 25.62 31.67
N ARG A 138 -39.30 26.11 32.87
CA ARG A 138 -39.50 25.31 34.07
C ARG A 138 -40.82 25.70 34.71
N THR A 139 -41.51 24.72 35.26
CA THR A 139 -42.67 24.98 36.12
C THR A 139 -42.23 25.61 37.44
N ASP A 140 -43.07 26.50 37.96
CA ASP A 140 -42.90 27.14 39.26
C ASP A 140 -43.31 26.24 40.43
N SER A 141 -43.33 26.80 41.64
CA SER A 141 -43.75 26.10 42.87
C SER A 141 -45.15 25.47 42.80
N GLN A 142 -46.02 25.95 41.92
CA GLN A 142 -47.38 25.43 41.71
C GLN A 142 -47.45 24.44 40.54
N GLY A 143 -46.30 24.02 40.01
CA GLY A 143 -46.25 23.12 38.86
C GLY A 143 -46.72 23.79 37.58
N THR A 144 -46.75 25.13 37.53
CA THR A 144 -47.25 25.87 36.37
C THR A 144 -46.17 26.66 35.67
N PHE A 145 -46.32 26.88 34.36
CA PHE A 145 -45.67 28.00 33.70
C PHE A 145 -46.59 28.56 32.63
N THR A 146 -46.53 29.88 32.46
CA THR A 146 -47.18 30.60 31.37
C THR A 146 -46.09 31.10 30.44
N PHE A 147 -46.30 30.97 29.13
CA PHE A 147 -45.38 31.55 28.16
C PHE A 147 -46.13 32.33 27.09
N ASP A 148 -45.54 33.46 26.70
CA ASP A 148 -46.04 34.29 25.61
C ASP A 148 -45.65 33.67 24.27
N LEU A 149 -46.63 33.63 23.36
CA LEU A 149 -46.39 33.27 21.97
C LEU A 149 -45.54 34.37 21.33
N ARG A 150 -44.40 34.01 20.74
CA ARG A 150 -43.54 34.95 20.00
C ARG A 150 -44.05 35.17 18.59
N GLN A 151 -44.71 34.16 18.04
CA GLN A 151 -45.40 34.23 16.77
C GLN A 151 -46.73 33.47 16.81
N PRO A 152 -47.74 33.93 16.07
CA PRO A 152 -49.06 33.32 16.03
C PRO A 152 -49.04 32.02 15.21
N ALA A 153 -48.72 30.91 15.88
CA ALA A 153 -48.53 29.58 15.31
C ALA A 153 -48.94 28.47 16.31
N LYS A 154 -49.02 27.23 15.83
CA LYS A 154 -49.25 26.05 16.67
C LYS A 154 -48.16 25.91 17.74
N VAL A 155 -48.55 25.35 18.88
CA VAL A 155 -47.68 25.16 20.04
C VAL A 155 -47.55 23.68 20.34
N LEU A 156 -46.33 23.15 20.22
CA LEU A 156 -45.99 21.79 20.65
C LEU A 156 -45.20 21.82 21.96
N VAL A 157 -45.50 20.86 22.83
CA VAL A 157 -44.94 20.77 24.18
C VAL A 157 -44.30 19.41 24.41
N GLN A 158 -43.05 19.40 24.86
CA GLN A 158 -42.31 18.20 25.19
C GLN A 158 -41.68 18.32 26.59
N PHE A 159 -41.77 17.27 27.39
CA PHE A 159 -41.08 17.20 28.68
C PHE A 159 -39.65 16.72 28.47
N LEU A 160 -38.68 17.42 29.05
CA LEU A 160 -37.27 17.04 28.98
C LEU A 160 -36.90 16.12 30.15
N ALA A 161 -35.98 15.18 29.91
CA ALA A 161 -35.43 14.32 30.95
C ALA A 161 -34.99 15.12 32.21
N PRO A 162 -35.25 14.61 33.43
CA PRO A 162 -35.73 13.27 33.77
C PRO A 162 -37.26 13.14 33.84
N TYR A 163 -38.02 14.07 33.25
CA TYR A 163 -39.48 14.08 33.32
C TYR A 163 -40.08 13.27 32.17
N ASN A 164 -41.03 12.39 32.48
CA ASN A 164 -41.78 11.60 31.51
C ASN A 164 -43.26 11.96 31.56
N LEU A 165 -43.85 12.32 30.43
CA LEU A 165 -45.29 12.56 30.32
C LEU A 165 -46.03 11.22 30.44
N LEU A 166 -46.95 11.12 31.39
CA LEU A 166 -47.81 9.95 31.55
C LEU A 166 -49.11 10.11 30.78
N GLU A 167 -49.80 11.24 30.99
CA GLU A 167 -51.07 11.56 30.32
C GLU A 167 -51.34 13.06 30.31
N TRP A 168 -52.10 13.52 29.33
CA TRP A 168 -52.72 14.85 29.33
C TRP A 168 -54.07 14.77 30.06
N LEU A 169 -54.26 15.61 31.09
CA LEU A 169 -55.49 15.75 31.86
C LEU A 169 -56.42 16.82 31.29
N LYS A 170 -55.85 17.86 30.68
CA LYS A 170 -56.56 18.94 29.97
C LYS A 170 -55.73 19.38 28.77
N GLY A 171 -56.39 19.56 27.62
CA GLY A 171 -55.72 19.83 26.35
C GLY A 171 -54.93 18.61 25.85
N ASP A 172 -53.99 18.85 24.94
CA ASP A 172 -53.05 17.83 24.47
C ASP A 172 -51.68 18.46 24.11
N GLU A 173 -50.80 17.68 23.48
CA GLU A 173 -49.47 18.14 23.07
C GLU A 173 -49.51 19.35 22.10
N GLN A 174 -50.62 19.58 21.40
CA GLN A 174 -50.79 20.60 20.36
C GLN A 174 -51.94 21.59 20.63
N LYS A 175 -52.93 21.22 21.45
CA LYS A 175 -54.19 21.95 21.65
C LYS A 175 -54.41 22.33 23.11
N GLY A 176 -55.26 23.33 23.32
CA GLY A 176 -55.58 23.86 24.65
C GLY A 176 -54.73 25.07 25.01
N ARG A 177 -55.40 26.17 25.35
CA ARG A 177 -54.80 27.37 25.93
C ARG A 177 -54.27 27.12 27.34
N GLU A 178 -55.03 26.36 28.13
CA GLU A 178 -54.59 25.82 29.41
C GLU A 178 -54.41 24.32 29.26
N ARG A 179 -53.20 23.85 29.51
CA ARG A 179 -52.85 22.44 29.43
C ARG A 179 -52.52 21.91 30.80
N GLU A 180 -52.99 20.72 31.09
CA GLU A 180 -52.72 20.03 32.34
C GLU A 180 -52.29 18.60 32.02
N CYS A 181 -51.28 18.10 32.71
CA CYS A 181 -50.72 16.77 32.46
C CYS A 181 -50.19 16.13 33.74
N LYS A 182 -50.19 14.80 33.77
CA LYS A 182 -49.42 14.02 34.74
C LYS A 182 -48.05 13.69 34.17
N VAL A 183 -47.05 13.94 34.99
CA VAL A 183 -45.65 13.86 34.64
C VAL A 183 -44.94 13.14 35.78
N GLU A 184 -44.20 12.10 35.43
CA GLU A 184 -43.38 11.37 36.38
C GLU A 184 -41.95 11.92 36.31
N LYS A 185 -41.39 12.33 37.44
CA LYS A 185 -39.95 12.60 37.53
C LYS A 185 -39.23 11.29 37.80
N LYS A 186 -38.46 10.79 36.84
CA LYS A 186 -37.66 9.60 37.04
C LYS A 186 -36.60 9.84 38.12
N PRO A 187 -36.42 8.91 39.08
CA PRO A 187 -35.53 9.12 40.22
C PRO A 187 -34.05 8.97 39.84
N TYR A 188 -33.75 8.51 38.63
CA TYR A 188 -32.39 8.24 38.17
C TYR A 188 -32.15 8.76 36.74
N LYS A 189 -30.88 8.70 36.33
CA LYS A 189 -30.43 8.86 34.94
C LYS A 189 -29.80 7.57 34.46
N ALA A 190 -29.94 7.21 33.19
CA ALA A 190 -29.23 6.06 32.64
C ALA A 190 -27.73 6.37 32.43
N GLU A 191 -26.88 5.36 32.58
CA GLU A 191 -25.44 5.42 32.34
C GLU A 191 -24.96 4.09 31.75
N ILE A 192 -24.10 4.18 30.73
CA ILE A 192 -23.38 3.05 30.15
C ILE A 192 -22.21 2.71 31.08
N TRP A 193 -22.31 1.60 31.80
CA TRP A 193 -21.32 1.17 32.79
C TRP A 193 -20.08 0.50 32.20
N SER A 194 -20.19 -0.09 31.00
CA SER A 194 -19.08 -0.80 30.36
C SER A 194 -18.11 0.11 29.62
N HIS A 195 -18.49 1.37 29.37
CA HIS A 195 -17.66 2.34 28.66
C HIS A 195 -17.62 3.66 29.45
N PRO A 196 -16.44 4.26 29.66
CA PRO A 196 -16.37 5.56 30.29
C PRO A 196 -17.11 6.60 29.45
N ALA A 197 -17.62 7.66 30.09
CA ALA A 197 -18.12 8.82 29.38
C ALA A 197 -16.96 9.46 28.60
N ALA A 198 -16.84 9.13 27.31
CA ALA A 198 -15.79 9.64 26.45
C ALA A 198 -16.19 11.01 25.89
N THR A 199 -15.30 12.00 25.99
CA THR A 199 -15.43 13.27 25.26
C THR A 199 -14.95 13.07 23.83
N GLY A 200 -15.69 12.32 23.03
CA GLY A 200 -15.39 12.12 21.62
C GLY A 200 -15.68 10.73 21.09
N LYS A 201 -15.26 10.52 19.85
CA LYS A 201 -15.44 9.28 19.11
C LYS A 201 -14.42 8.23 19.56
N VAL A 202 -14.90 7.11 20.07
CA VAL A 202 -14.07 5.98 20.49
C VAL A 202 -13.74 5.10 19.28
N ARG A 203 -12.50 4.58 19.18
CA ARG A 203 -12.16 3.54 18.19
C ARG A 203 -12.50 2.17 18.76
N HIS A 204 -13.27 1.38 18.02
CA HIS A 204 -13.65 0.01 18.38
C HIS A 204 -13.02 -0.98 17.39
N TYR A 205 -12.13 -1.86 17.86
CA TYR A 205 -11.34 -2.75 17.02
C TYR A 205 -12.03 -4.09 16.79
N VAL A 206 -12.69 -4.22 15.64
CA VAL A 206 -13.59 -5.35 15.35
C VAL A 206 -12.87 -6.65 15.00
N ASN A 207 -11.60 -6.59 14.58
CA ASN A 207 -10.80 -7.76 14.20
C ASN A 207 -9.98 -8.37 15.35
N LEU A 208 -10.04 -7.78 16.54
CA LEU A 208 -9.37 -8.30 17.73
C LEU A 208 -10.31 -9.24 18.49
N PRO A 209 -9.77 -10.20 19.27
CA PRO A 209 -10.58 -11.02 20.16
C PRO A 209 -11.33 -10.16 21.20
N GLU A 210 -12.56 -10.55 21.52
CA GLU A 210 -13.31 -9.94 22.62
C GLU A 210 -12.53 -10.02 23.94
N SER A 211 -12.59 -8.94 24.73
CA SER A 211 -11.92 -8.86 26.02
C SER A 211 -12.77 -8.11 27.03
N ALA A 212 -12.83 -8.61 28.26
CA ALA A 212 -13.51 -7.93 29.36
C ALA A 212 -12.74 -6.68 29.83
N ASP A 213 -11.41 -6.73 29.74
CA ASP A 213 -10.52 -5.63 30.15
C ASP A 213 -10.39 -4.56 29.05
N GLU A 214 -10.63 -4.95 27.80
CA GLU A 214 -10.58 -4.07 26.64
C GLU A 214 -11.95 -4.06 25.93
N PRO A 215 -12.96 -3.35 26.48
CA PRO A 215 -14.35 -3.36 25.98
C PRO A 215 -14.50 -2.79 24.55
N HIS A 216 -13.42 -2.20 24.03
CA HIS A 216 -13.33 -1.68 22.70
C HIS A 216 -12.78 -2.68 21.67
N HIS A 217 -12.62 -3.97 22.04
CA HIS A 217 -12.20 -5.05 21.14
C HIS A 217 -13.35 -6.02 20.83
N GLY A 218 -13.29 -6.62 19.64
CA GLY A 218 -14.26 -7.60 19.17
C GLY A 218 -15.26 -7.02 18.17
N HIS A 219 -15.84 -7.87 17.34
CA HIS A 219 -16.96 -7.50 16.47
C HIS A 219 -18.28 -7.41 17.25
N LEU A 220 -18.31 -7.88 18.50
CA LEU A 220 -19.44 -7.82 19.41
C LEU A 220 -19.20 -6.76 20.49
N LEU A 221 -19.86 -5.61 20.34
CA LEU A 221 -19.83 -4.55 21.33
C LEU A 221 -20.81 -4.86 22.47
N LYS A 222 -20.27 -5.11 23.67
CA LYS A 222 -21.05 -5.43 24.87
C LYS A 222 -21.28 -4.19 25.74
N LEU A 223 -22.55 -3.77 25.84
CA LEU A 223 -22.94 -2.62 26.64
C LEU A 223 -23.73 -3.07 27.86
N ARG A 224 -23.30 -2.62 29.05
CA ARG A 224 -24.07 -2.73 30.29
C ARG A 224 -24.61 -1.35 30.63
N VAL A 225 -25.92 -1.21 30.73
CA VAL A 225 -26.58 0.08 31.01
C VAL A 225 -27.41 -0.03 32.27
N GLY A 226 -27.23 0.90 33.20
CA GLY A 226 -28.00 0.96 34.44
C GLY A 226 -28.15 2.39 34.92
N ALA A 227 -28.68 2.57 36.12
CA ALA A 227 -28.78 3.90 36.71
C ALA A 227 -27.40 4.46 37.09
N LYS A 228 -27.24 5.76 36.86
CA LYS A 228 -26.02 6.50 37.15
C LYS A 228 -25.74 6.47 38.65
N GLY A 229 -24.53 6.04 39.00
CA GLY A 229 -24.09 5.95 40.39
C GLY A 229 -24.56 4.70 41.13
N ASP A 230 -25.30 3.78 40.49
CA ASP A 230 -25.75 2.52 41.09
C ASP A 230 -24.81 1.34 40.79
N LYS A 231 -23.81 1.52 39.92
CA LYS A 231 -22.82 0.50 39.56
C LYS A 231 -22.14 -0.09 40.80
N GLY A 232 -22.37 -1.39 41.04
CA GLY A 232 -21.77 -2.13 42.16
C GLY A 232 -22.38 -1.88 43.54
N LYS A 233 -23.48 -1.10 43.64
CA LYS A 233 -24.17 -0.85 44.92
C LYS A 233 -25.20 -1.94 45.24
N ARG A 234 -25.47 -2.13 46.54
CA ARG A 234 -26.52 -3.02 47.05
C ARG A 234 -27.67 -2.29 47.76
N GLU A 235 -27.41 -1.12 48.31
CA GLU A 235 -28.37 -0.30 49.05
C GLU A 235 -28.29 1.17 48.60
N GLY A 236 -29.34 1.95 48.86
CA GLY A 236 -29.39 3.36 48.48
C GLY A 236 -29.40 3.60 46.97
N LEU A 237 -30.02 2.68 46.22
CA LEU A 237 -30.13 2.76 44.76
C LEU A 237 -31.09 3.86 44.33
N SER A 238 -30.77 4.48 43.20
CA SER A 238 -31.63 5.45 42.53
C SER A 238 -32.68 4.80 41.62
N ALA A 239 -32.43 3.59 41.10
CA ALA A 239 -33.39 2.79 40.35
C ALA A 239 -33.78 1.48 41.07
N GLN A 240 -34.90 0.89 40.66
CA GLN A 240 -35.47 -0.34 41.20
C GLN A 240 -35.70 -1.39 40.09
N PRO A 241 -35.78 -2.69 40.43
CA PRO A 241 -36.26 -3.70 39.48
C PRO A 241 -37.62 -3.31 38.87
N GLY A 242 -37.78 -3.48 37.56
CA GLY A 242 -38.94 -3.05 36.78
C GLY A 242 -38.82 -1.65 36.17
N ASP A 243 -37.87 -0.83 36.63
CA ASP A 243 -37.57 0.43 35.96
C ASP A 243 -37.02 0.21 34.54
N LYS A 244 -37.36 1.11 33.62
CA LYS A 244 -37.03 0.99 32.20
C LYS A 244 -35.84 1.86 31.78
N ILE A 245 -34.87 1.25 31.11
CA ILE A 245 -33.85 1.95 30.34
C ILE A 245 -34.31 2.03 28.89
N HIS A 246 -34.36 3.25 28.35
CA HIS A 246 -34.60 3.50 26.94
C HIS A 246 -33.26 3.65 26.21
N PHE A 247 -33.21 3.17 24.96
CA PHE A 247 -32.04 3.30 24.11
C PHE A 247 -32.41 3.66 22.68
N ARG A 248 -31.52 4.42 22.02
CA ARG A 248 -31.48 4.62 20.58
C ARG A 248 -30.09 4.29 20.07
N ILE A 249 -29.98 3.37 19.13
CA ILE A 249 -28.71 2.95 18.53
C ILE A 249 -28.80 3.17 17.04
N LYS A 250 -27.99 4.07 16.49
CA LYS A 250 -27.98 4.42 15.07
C LYS A 250 -26.64 4.06 14.44
N LEU A 251 -26.69 3.39 13.29
CA LEU A 251 -25.52 3.03 12.50
C LEU A 251 -25.46 3.84 11.21
N SER A 252 -24.23 4.14 10.75
CA SER A 252 -24.02 4.54 9.36
C SER A 252 -24.28 3.39 8.39
N GLU A 253 -24.06 3.63 7.11
CA GLU A 253 -24.04 2.56 6.13
C GLU A 253 -23.03 1.47 6.48
N VAL A 254 -23.49 0.22 6.40
CA VAL A 254 -22.71 -0.99 6.51
C VAL A 254 -22.86 -1.73 5.18
N LYS A 255 -21.74 -1.97 4.51
CA LYS A 255 -21.69 -2.68 3.22
C LYS A 255 -21.46 -4.17 3.42
N ARG A 256 -20.88 -4.56 4.55
CA ARG A 256 -20.61 -5.94 4.93
C ARG A 256 -21.33 -6.32 6.22
N SER A 257 -22.20 -7.31 6.13
CA SER A 257 -22.98 -7.83 7.24
C SER A 257 -22.59 -9.27 7.62
N ASP A 258 -21.29 -9.58 7.64
CA ASP A 258 -20.82 -10.89 8.13
C ASP A 258 -19.77 -10.71 9.27
N PRO A 259 -20.10 -11.08 10.52
CA PRO A 259 -21.41 -11.60 10.96
C PRO A 259 -22.54 -10.58 10.78
N GLU A 260 -23.78 -11.09 10.73
CA GLU A 260 -24.98 -10.27 10.53
C GLU A 260 -25.10 -9.20 11.62
N VAL A 261 -25.16 -7.95 11.18
CA VAL A 261 -25.34 -6.82 12.09
C VAL A 261 -26.69 -6.94 12.79
N CYS A 262 -26.67 -7.09 14.10
CA CYS A 262 -27.87 -7.22 14.91
C CYS A 262 -27.66 -6.70 16.33
N LEU A 263 -28.75 -6.37 17.00
CA LEU A 263 -28.77 -6.01 18.41
C LEU A 263 -29.32 -7.18 19.22
N LYS A 264 -28.70 -7.56 20.33
CA LYS A 264 -29.29 -8.47 21.32
C LYS A 264 -29.61 -7.66 22.57
N VAL A 265 -30.88 -7.65 22.95
CA VAL A 265 -31.34 -6.98 24.17
C VAL A 265 -31.62 -8.04 25.22
N ASN A 266 -30.82 -8.09 26.28
CA ASN A 266 -30.87 -9.14 27.31
C ASN A 266 -30.88 -10.56 26.69
N GLY A 267 -30.04 -10.77 25.66
CA GLY A 267 -29.91 -12.04 24.93
C GLY A 267 -30.93 -12.27 23.81
N VAL A 268 -31.96 -11.43 23.66
CA VAL A 268 -32.97 -11.57 22.59
C VAL A 268 -32.51 -10.82 21.35
N LYS A 269 -32.33 -11.53 20.23
CA LYS A 269 -31.92 -10.94 18.94
C LYS A 269 -33.04 -10.06 18.37
N VAL A 270 -32.67 -8.83 18.02
CA VAL A 270 -33.47 -7.82 17.33
C VAL A 270 -32.77 -7.52 15.99
N PRO A 271 -33.40 -7.84 14.85
CA PRO A 271 -32.79 -7.60 13.53
C PRO A 271 -32.61 -6.10 13.27
N MET A 272 -31.74 -5.76 12.32
CA MET A 272 -31.50 -4.38 11.89
C MET A 272 -32.76 -3.76 11.24
N PRO A 273 -33.26 -2.61 11.73
CA PRO A 273 -34.35 -1.87 11.10
C PRO A 273 -33.94 -1.27 9.75
N GLY A 274 -34.92 -1.01 8.87
CA GLY A 274 -34.64 -0.45 7.54
C GLY A 274 -33.99 0.93 7.54
N ASP A 275 -34.25 1.74 8.57
CA ASP A 275 -33.63 3.05 8.80
C ASP A 275 -32.29 2.98 9.57
N ARG A 276 -31.84 1.76 9.92
CA ARG A 276 -30.63 1.47 10.68
C ARG A 276 -30.59 2.13 12.06
N GLU A 277 -31.76 2.36 12.66
CA GLU A 277 -31.91 2.92 13.99
C GLU A 277 -32.78 2.00 14.88
N TRP A 278 -32.15 1.34 15.85
CA TRP A 278 -32.91 0.64 16.89
C TRP A 278 -33.41 1.65 17.91
N LYS A 279 -34.72 1.66 18.15
CA LYS A 279 -35.38 2.37 19.26
C LYS A 279 -36.06 1.33 20.13
N GLY A 280 -35.76 1.33 21.41
CA GLY A 280 -36.34 0.35 22.32
C GLY A 280 -36.20 0.72 23.77
N GLU A 281 -36.75 -0.16 24.60
CA GLU A 281 -36.67 -0.09 26.05
C GLU A 281 -36.45 -1.49 26.63
N ALA A 282 -35.81 -1.55 27.78
CA ALA A 282 -35.61 -2.79 28.50
C ALA A 282 -35.67 -2.54 30.02
N GLU A 283 -36.28 -3.47 30.74
CA GLU A 283 -36.44 -3.39 32.19
C GLU A 283 -35.17 -3.84 32.92
N LEU A 284 -34.84 -3.14 34.00
CA LEU A 284 -33.89 -3.59 35.02
C LEU A 284 -34.48 -4.80 35.73
N ARG A 285 -33.79 -5.95 35.71
CA ARG A 285 -34.28 -7.20 36.29
C ARG A 285 -33.75 -7.39 37.70
N ALA A 286 -34.47 -8.10 38.57
CA ALA A 286 -33.90 -8.53 39.85
C ALA A 286 -32.75 -9.53 39.61
N ASP A 287 -31.73 -9.51 40.46
CA ASP A 287 -30.59 -10.45 40.40
C ASP A 287 -30.31 -11.07 41.77
N SER A 288 -29.87 -12.33 41.78
CA SER A 288 -29.46 -13.03 43.00
C SER A 288 -27.99 -12.74 43.31
N GLY A 289 -27.67 -11.49 43.64
CA GLY A 289 -26.30 -11.10 44.02
C GLY A 289 -25.98 -9.60 43.85
N GLU A 290 -26.70 -8.94 42.96
CA GLU A 290 -26.78 -7.48 42.81
C GLU A 290 -28.20 -7.01 43.12
N ALA A 291 -28.40 -5.71 43.40
CA ALA A 291 -29.73 -5.19 43.73
C ALA A 291 -30.65 -5.04 42.49
N TYR A 292 -30.08 -4.90 41.29
CA TYR A 292 -30.72 -5.24 40.01
C TYR A 292 -29.63 -5.60 38.97
N LYS A 293 -29.98 -6.39 37.96
CA LYS A 293 -29.14 -6.68 36.80
C LYS A 293 -29.24 -5.54 35.79
N PRO A 294 -28.13 -4.91 35.35
CA PRO A 294 -28.16 -3.89 34.31
C PRO A 294 -28.69 -4.45 32.99
N VAL A 295 -29.24 -3.57 32.14
CA VAL A 295 -29.62 -3.94 30.77
C VAL A 295 -28.36 -4.28 29.97
N GLU A 296 -28.38 -5.44 29.33
CA GLU A 296 -27.34 -5.90 28.42
C GLU A 296 -27.77 -5.59 26.97
N LEU A 297 -27.01 -4.73 26.29
CA LEU A 297 -27.16 -4.45 24.87
C LEU A 297 -25.89 -4.94 24.15
N ASP A 298 -25.99 -6.09 23.48
CA ASP A 298 -24.88 -6.62 22.70
C ASP A 298 -25.11 -6.29 21.23
N LEU A 299 -24.25 -5.45 20.68
CA LEU A 299 -24.34 -4.99 19.30
C LEU A 299 -23.30 -5.72 18.44
N GLU A 300 -23.78 -6.57 17.54
CA GLU A 300 -22.95 -7.25 16.55
C GLU A 300 -22.68 -6.27 15.40
N LEU A 301 -21.44 -5.83 15.24
CA LEU A 301 -21.03 -4.78 14.29
C LEU A 301 -20.50 -5.33 12.96
N GLY A 302 -20.23 -6.62 12.89
CA GLY A 302 -19.45 -7.20 11.80
C GLY A 302 -17.98 -6.77 11.86
N TYR A 303 -17.24 -6.97 10.76
CA TYR A 303 -15.80 -6.68 10.68
C TYR A 303 -15.46 -5.46 9.81
N GLU A 304 -16.44 -4.73 9.30
CA GLU A 304 -16.18 -3.58 8.43
C GLU A 304 -15.55 -2.42 9.20
N GLY A 305 -14.53 -1.79 8.62
CA GLY A 305 -13.93 -0.56 9.16
C GLY A 305 -14.64 0.71 8.70
N GLY A 306 -14.86 1.65 9.62
CA GLY A 306 -15.43 2.97 9.36
C GLY A 306 -16.92 3.11 9.66
N VAL A 307 -17.55 2.07 10.21
CA VAL A 307 -18.95 2.11 10.64
C VAL A 307 -19.06 3.06 11.82
N GLN A 308 -19.90 4.07 11.68
CA GLN A 308 -20.24 5.02 12.73
C GLN A 308 -21.36 4.43 13.57
N VAL A 309 -21.23 4.49 14.89
CA VAL A 309 -22.27 4.04 15.81
C VAL A 309 -22.52 5.15 16.81
N GLU A 310 -23.77 5.58 16.92
CA GLU A 310 -24.25 6.48 17.97
C GLU A 310 -25.21 5.72 18.88
N ILE A 311 -24.87 5.61 20.15
CA ILE A 311 -25.70 4.98 21.18
C ILE A 311 -26.13 6.07 22.17
N LYS A 312 -27.44 6.24 22.31
CA LYS A 312 -28.08 7.15 23.27
C LYS A 312 -28.87 6.32 24.27
N VAL A 313 -28.72 6.62 25.55
CA VAL A 313 -29.47 5.95 26.64
C VAL A 313 -30.12 6.97 27.55
N GLY A 314 -31.26 6.61 28.14
CA GLY A 314 -31.94 7.47 29.12
C GLY A 314 -32.97 6.73 29.97
N ALA A 315 -33.32 7.34 31.10
CA ALA A 315 -34.45 6.92 31.93
C ALA A 315 -35.82 7.27 31.29
N THR A 316 -35.82 8.04 30.20
CA THR A 316 -37.01 8.41 29.42
C THR A 316 -36.81 8.10 27.93
N PRO A 317 -37.89 8.00 27.13
CA PRO A 317 -37.82 7.70 25.68
C PRO A 317 -36.92 8.65 24.86
N ASP A 318 -36.63 9.84 25.36
CA ASP A 318 -35.74 10.82 24.72
C ASP A 318 -34.26 10.40 24.71
N CYS A 319 -33.87 9.44 25.56
CA CYS A 319 -32.51 8.91 25.63
C CYS A 319 -31.43 10.00 25.85
N ALA A 320 -31.76 11.02 26.65
CA ALA A 320 -30.96 12.23 26.79
C ALA A 320 -29.90 12.18 27.91
N ASP A 321 -29.74 11.05 28.62
CA ASP A 321 -28.87 10.98 29.79
C ASP A 321 -27.39 10.78 29.43
N GLN A 322 -27.11 9.93 28.43
CA GLN A 322 -25.75 9.71 27.93
C GLN A 322 -25.75 9.37 26.44
N THR A 323 -24.72 9.84 25.74
CA THR A 323 -24.40 9.47 24.35
C THR A 323 -23.01 8.88 24.30
N LEU A 324 -22.85 7.77 23.58
CA LEU A 324 -21.57 7.17 23.21
C LEU A 324 -21.48 7.14 21.68
N THR A 325 -20.43 7.74 21.15
CA THR A 325 -20.12 7.69 19.71
C THR A 325 -18.85 6.88 19.49
N LEU A 326 -18.88 5.95 18.54
CA LEU A 326 -17.72 5.15 18.18
C LEU A 326 -17.60 4.92 16.67
N GLU A 327 -16.41 4.51 16.25
CA GLU A 327 -16.07 4.12 14.89
C GLU A 327 -15.40 2.76 14.91
N THR A 328 -15.80 1.87 14.00
CA THR A 328 -15.10 0.60 13.84
C THR A 328 -13.75 0.79 13.16
N TRP A 329 -12.73 0.18 13.73
CA TRP A 329 -11.35 0.13 13.23
C TRP A 329 -10.89 -1.32 13.18
N ARG A 330 -9.80 -1.59 12.45
CA ARG A 330 -9.05 -2.84 12.58
C ARG A 330 -7.65 -2.53 13.07
N ARG A 331 -7.10 -3.36 13.95
CA ARG A 331 -5.74 -3.21 14.47
C ARG A 331 -4.90 -4.40 14.04
N LEU A 332 -3.76 -4.10 13.46
CA LEU A 332 -2.72 -5.04 13.06
C LEU A 332 -1.46 -4.73 13.85
N TYR A 333 -0.62 -5.74 14.01
CA TYR A 333 0.61 -5.63 14.78
C TYR A 333 1.82 -6.01 13.94
N TYR A 334 2.98 -5.59 14.39
CA TYR A 334 4.24 -6.17 13.94
C TYR A 334 5.23 -6.35 15.06
N GLU A 335 6.06 -7.36 14.90
CA GLU A 335 7.30 -7.52 15.66
C GLU A 335 8.47 -7.12 14.77
N LEU A 336 9.31 -6.22 15.27
CA LEU A 336 10.48 -5.72 14.55
C LEU A 336 11.74 -6.46 15.01
N MET A 337 12.52 -7.00 14.08
CA MET A 337 13.80 -7.62 14.39
C MET A 337 14.93 -6.90 13.66
N ALA A 338 15.98 -6.57 14.38
CA ALA A 338 17.15 -5.87 13.85
C ALA A 338 18.44 -6.30 14.58
N PRO A 339 19.59 -6.30 13.91
CA PRO A 339 20.90 -6.41 14.57
C PRO A 339 21.20 -5.13 15.36
N GLN A 340 22.16 -5.22 16.29
CA GLN A 340 22.63 -4.08 17.07
C GLN A 340 23.17 -2.95 16.19
N MET A 341 23.85 -3.25 15.08
CA MET A 341 24.35 -2.25 14.12
C MET A 341 23.24 -1.38 13.49
N LEU A 342 21.96 -1.77 13.60
CA LEU A 342 20.83 -1.00 13.05
C LEU A 342 20.07 -0.18 14.09
N THR A 343 20.38 -0.26 15.38
CA THR A 343 19.60 0.43 16.42
C THR A 343 19.59 1.95 16.26
N ASP A 344 20.67 2.55 15.76
CA ASP A 344 20.78 3.99 15.55
C ASP A 344 19.89 4.50 14.38
N LYS A 345 19.42 3.57 13.54
CA LYS A 345 18.44 3.84 12.47
C LYS A 345 17.00 3.57 12.91
N LEU A 346 16.79 3.13 14.14
CA LEU A 346 15.47 2.89 14.72
C LEU A 346 15.12 4.00 15.71
N ASN A 347 13.83 4.12 16.01
CA ASN A 347 13.37 4.97 17.09
C ASN A 347 13.34 4.20 18.41
N ALA A 348 13.70 4.87 19.51
CA ALA A 348 13.34 4.37 20.83
C ALA A 348 11.80 4.41 21.02
N ALA A 349 11.22 3.29 21.45
CA ALA A 349 9.78 3.09 21.67
C ALA A 349 9.39 3.11 23.16
N GLY A 350 10.32 3.50 24.04
CA GLY A 350 10.15 3.41 25.49
C GLY A 350 10.56 2.03 26.01
N THR A 351 9.85 1.52 27.01
CA THR A 351 10.10 0.19 27.61
C THR A 351 8.90 -0.70 27.34
N TRP A 352 9.13 -1.91 26.82
CA TRP A 352 8.07 -2.91 26.62
C TRP A 352 7.57 -3.48 27.95
N ALA A 353 6.46 -4.21 27.93
CA ALA A 353 5.87 -4.81 29.14
C ALA A 353 6.82 -5.78 29.88
N ASP A 354 7.80 -6.34 29.18
CA ASP A 354 8.84 -7.22 29.74
C ASP A 354 10.06 -6.46 30.32
N GLY A 355 10.02 -5.13 30.35
CA GLY A 355 11.09 -4.29 30.90
C GLY A 355 12.24 -4.02 29.92
N THR A 356 12.22 -4.56 28.70
CA THR A 356 13.27 -4.32 27.70
C THR A 356 13.11 -2.95 27.03
N THR A 357 14.23 -2.35 26.62
CA THR A 357 14.19 -1.11 25.82
C THR A 357 13.58 -1.43 24.46
N GLY A 358 12.50 -0.73 24.14
CA GLY A 358 11.79 -0.90 22.90
C GLY A 358 12.40 -0.09 21.77
N TYR A 359 12.41 -0.71 20.59
CA TYR A 359 12.74 -0.06 19.32
C TYR A 359 11.53 -0.13 18.40
N ASP A 360 11.40 0.84 17.52
CA ASP A 360 10.35 0.88 16.52
C ASP A 360 10.90 1.47 15.21
N LEU A 361 10.16 1.32 14.13
CA LEU A 361 10.45 1.98 12.86
C LEU A 361 10.59 3.50 13.06
N PRO A 362 11.45 4.17 12.26
CA PRO A 362 11.56 5.62 12.24
C PRO A 362 10.21 6.34 12.19
N THR A 363 10.06 7.43 12.94
CA THR A 363 8.77 8.17 13.07
C THR A 363 8.28 8.59 11.68
N ALA A 364 9.18 9.07 10.83
CA ALA A 364 8.84 9.48 9.47
C ALA A 364 8.22 8.35 8.63
N ILE A 365 8.72 7.11 8.78
CA ILE A 365 8.16 5.93 8.10
C ILE A 365 6.80 5.60 8.73
N ARG A 366 6.72 5.50 10.07
CA ARG A 366 5.47 5.16 10.79
C ARG A 366 4.35 6.13 10.48
N SER A 367 4.61 7.43 10.56
CA SER A 367 3.61 8.46 10.25
C SER A 367 3.04 8.29 8.84
N LYS A 368 3.88 7.94 7.86
CA LYS A 368 3.42 7.69 6.48
C LYS A 368 2.62 6.39 6.35
N VAL A 369 3.02 5.33 7.04
CA VAL A 369 2.24 4.08 7.10
C VAL A 369 0.87 4.34 7.73
N THR A 370 0.82 5.08 8.85
CA THR A 370 -0.43 5.48 9.50
C THR A 370 -1.31 6.32 8.58
N GLU A 371 -0.76 7.33 7.89
CA GLU A 371 -1.48 8.17 6.93
C GLU A 371 -2.13 7.34 5.82
N ARG A 372 -1.42 6.32 5.31
CA ARG A 372 -1.87 5.48 4.19
C ARG A 372 -2.90 4.44 4.57
N LEU A 373 -2.87 3.96 5.82
CA LEU A 373 -3.79 2.94 6.33
C LEU A 373 -5.05 3.56 6.98
N ALA A 374 -4.97 4.80 7.47
CA ALA A 374 -6.07 5.50 8.12
C ALA A 374 -7.35 5.61 7.26
N PRO A 375 -7.31 5.89 5.94
CA PRO A 375 -8.53 5.92 5.10
C PRO A 375 -9.24 4.56 5.02
N ALA A 376 -8.51 3.46 5.24
CA ALA A 376 -9.06 2.13 5.35
C ALA A 376 -9.45 1.77 6.79
N PHE A 377 -9.33 2.66 7.78
CA PHE A 377 -9.58 2.44 9.21
C PHE A 377 -8.72 1.34 9.84
N ILE A 378 -7.46 1.25 9.43
CA ILE A 378 -6.49 0.27 9.93
C ILE A 378 -5.44 1.00 10.78
N GLU A 379 -5.22 0.50 12.00
CA GLU A 379 -4.14 0.90 12.88
C GLU A 379 -3.06 -0.18 12.85
N TYR A 380 -1.79 0.21 12.67
CA TYR A 380 -0.65 -0.72 12.59
C TYR A 380 0.40 -0.32 13.62
N LEU A 381 0.60 -1.17 14.62
CA LEU A 381 1.41 -0.87 15.80
C LEU A 381 2.55 -1.87 15.98
N CYS A 382 3.71 -1.38 16.39
CA CYS A 382 4.77 -2.26 16.86
C CYS A 382 4.33 -2.86 18.21
N HIS A 383 4.26 -4.18 18.28
CA HIS A 383 3.98 -4.89 19.52
C HIS A 383 5.25 -5.09 20.34
N LYS A 384 6.34 -5.48 19.67
CA LYS A 384 7.62 -5.81 20.28
C LYS A 384 8.75 -5.61 19.29
N ALA A 385 9.95 -5.38 19.80
CA ALA A 385 11.17 -5.41 19.02
C ALA A 385 12.24 -6.31 19.62
N HIS A 386 13.02 -6.92 18.73
CA HIS A 386 14.04 -7.91 19.03
C HIS A 386 15.37 -7.43 18.46
N VAL A 387 16.29 -7.07 19.35
CA VAL A 387 17.66 -6.70 18.98
C VAL A 387 18.59 -7.87 19.24
N TYR A 388 19.31 -8.32 18.22
CA TYR A 388 20.28 -9.39 18.34
C TYR A 388 21.72 -8.88 18.13
N ALA A 389 22.69 -9.57 18.74
CA ALA A 389 24.10 -9.25 18.55
C ALA A 389 24.53 -9.48 17.08
N ASP A 390 25.29 -8.57 16.50
CA ASP A 390 25.66 -8.59 15.08
C ASP A 390 26.26 -9.91 14.58
N GLY A 391 27.02 -10.62 15.43
CA GLY A 391 27.59 -11.94 15.12
C GLY A 391 26.56 -13.07 14.97
N LYS A 392 25.28 -12.82 15.26
CA LYS A 392 24.15 -13.74 15.02
C LYS A 392 23.46 -13.51 13.67
N ALA A 393 23.81 -12.46 12.95
CA ALA A 393 23.27 -12.22 11.60
C ALA A 393 23.47 -13.46 10.71
N PRO A 394 22.54 -13.76 9.79
CA PRO A 394 22.69 -14.94 8.94
C PRO A 394 23.99 -14.90 8.16
N GLN A 395 24.63 -16.06 7.97
CA GLN A 395 25.95 -16.10 7.34
C GLN A 395 25.92 -15.47 5.93
N GLY A 396 26.89 -14.62 5.63
CA GLY A 396 27.00 -13.98 4.30
C GLY A 396 26.06 -12.80 4.08
N THR A 397 25.46 -12.25 5.15
CA THR A 397 24.56 -11.08 5.07
C THR A 397 25.20 -9.77 5.55
N VAL A 398 26.32 -9.82 6.29
CA VAL A 398 27.00 -8.61 6.75
C VAL A 398 28.17 -8.30 5.83
N TYR A 399 28.19 -7.09 5.27
CA TYR A 399 29.20 -6.64 4.31
C TYR A 399 29.82 -5.31 4.77
N PRO A 400 31.12 -5.08 4.55
CA PRO A 400 31.70 -3.76 4.75
C PRO A 400 31.01 -2.73 3.86
N ALA A 401 30.75 -1.51 4.36
CA ALA A 401 30.19 -0.42 3.54
C ALA A 401 30.99 -0.17 2.25
N ALA A 402 32.32 -0.32 2.30
CA ALA A 402 33.21 -0.18 1.15
C ALA A 402 32.89 -1.15 -0.01
N TYR A 403 32.28 -2.31 0.27
CA TYR A 403 31.79 -3.23 -0.77
C TYR A 403 30.69 -2.60 -1.64
N PHE A 404 29.97 -1.62 -1.09
CA PHE A 404 28.97 -0.82 -1.78
C PHE A 404 29.50 0.51 -2.32
N GLY A 405 30.80 0.78 -2.18
CA GLY A 405 31.38 2.10 -2.44
C GLY A 405 30.96 3.15 -1.40
N GLU A 406 30.47 2.71 -0.24
CA GLU A 406 30.05 3.57 0.86
C GLU A 406 31.11 3.59 1.96
N SER A 407 31.07 4.62 2.82
CA SER A 407 31.91 4.70 4.02
C SER A 407 31.06 4.50 5.27
N GLY A 408 31.61 3.91 6.32
CA GLY A 408 30.95 3.76 7.61
C GLY A 408 30.93 2.32 8.10
N ASP A 409 29.94 2.03 8.95
CA ASP A 409 29.77 0.73 9.58
C ASP A 409 29.39 -0.37 8.57
N PRO A 410 29.61 -1.65 8.91
CA PRO A 410 29.09 -2.76 8.13
C PRO A 410 27.58 -2.66 7.91
N LEU A 411 27.13 -3.14 6.75
CA LEU A 411 25.74 -3.10 6.35
C LEU A 411 25.15 -4.51 6.38
N LEU A 412 23.92 -4.63 6.88
CA LEU A 412 23.13 -5.85 6.81
C LEU A 412 22.38 -5.91 5.47
N VAL A 413 22.62 -6.98 4.73
CA VAL A 413 22.08 -7.28 3.41
C VAL A 413 21.26 -8.55 3.48
N LEU A 414 19.94 -8.43 3.30
CA LEU A 414 19.03 -9.58 3.32
C LEU A 414 18.47 -9.91 1.94
N CYS A 415 17.93 -11.11 1.82
CA CYS A 415 17.12 -11.57 0.72
C CYS A 415 16.04 -12.51 1.26
N PRO A 416 14.97 -12.83 0.51
CA PRO A 416 13.91 -13.70 1.01
C PRO A 416 14.42 -15.03 1.58
N ALA A 417 15.43 -15.63 0.94
CA ALA A 417 16.04 -16.88 1.41
C ALA A 417 16.78 -16.72 2.75
N THR A 418 17.53 -15.64 2.97
CA THR A 418 18.29 -15.43 4.21
C THR A 418 17.40 -14.93 5.34
N ALA A 419 16.33 -14.20 5.05
CA ALA A 419 15.37 -13.74 6.04
C ALA A 419 14.48 -14.84 6.63
N LEU A 420 14.46 -16.04 6.01
CA LEU A 420 13.89 -17.23 6.65
C LEU A 420 14.73 -17.74 7.81
N THR A 421 16.02 -17.38 7.86
CA THR A 421 16.90 -17.71 8.98
C THR A 421 16.70 -16.68 10.08
N GLU A 422 15.86 -17.00 11.06
CA GLU A 422 15.62 -16.15 12.24
C GLU A 422 16.84 -16.19 13.17
N PRO A 423 17.59 -15.08 13.35
CA PRO A 423 18.78 -15.04 14.23
C PRO A 423 18.46 -15.36 15.69
N ILE A 424 17.27 -14.95 16.10
CA ILE A 424 16.60 -15.23 17.37
C ILE A 424 15.11 -15.41 17.07
N PRO A 425 14.35 -16.13 17.91
CA PRO A 425 12.92 -16.35 17.65
C PRO A 425 12.11 -15.05 17.83
N PHE A 426 11.06 -14.90 17.02
CA PHE A 426 9.95 -13.97 17.30
C PHE A 426 9.05 -14.52 18.41
N ASP A 427 8.35 -13.64 19.12
CA ASP A 427 7.43 -14.06 20.20
C ASP A 427 6.12 -14.59 19.60
N GLY A 428 5.58 -13.92 18.56
CA GLY A 428 4.29 -14.28 17.98
C GLY A 428 3.11 -13.85 18.86
N GLY A 429 3.31 -12.84 19.72
CA GLY A 429 2.43 -12.54 20.86
C GLY A 429 1.01 -12.12 20.46
N LYS A 430 0.82 -11.66 19.21
CA LYS A 430 -0.48 -11.22 18.68
C LYS A 430 -1.11 -12.18 17.66
N GLY A 431 -0.56 -13.39 17.52
CA GLY A 431 -1.17 -14.44 16.71
C GLY A 431 -1.26 -14.09 15.22
N LYS A 432 -2.46 -14.24 14.64
CA LYS A 432 -2.66 -14.14 13.18
C LYS A 432 -2.83 -12.70 12.67
N GLN A 433 -2.83 -11.70 13.54
CA GLN A 433 -2.90 -10.27 13.21
C GLN A 433 -1.50 -9.60 13.20
N GLU A 434 -0.43 -10.39 13.28
CA GLU A 434 0.94 -9.91 13.46
C GLU A 434 1.84 -10.22 12.27
N ILE A 435 2.59 -9.22 11.81
CA ILE A 435 3.65 -9.40 10.83
C ILE A 435 5.01 -9.40 11.51
N ARG A 436 5.86 -10.33 11.12
CA ARG A 436 7.27 -10.40 11.54
C ARG A 436 8.12 -9.61 10.56
N VAL A 437 8.70 -8.50 11.00
CA VAL A 437 9.48 -7.60 10.15
C VAL A 437 10.96 -7.75 10.47
N LEU A 438 11.77 -8.14 9.50
CA LEU A 438 13.22 -8.12 9.58
C LEU A 438 13.75 -6.86 8.89
N ALA A 439 14.35 -5.97 9.67
CA ALA A 439 14.98 -4.77 9.16
C ALA A 439 16.39 -5.05 8.62
N CYS A 440 16.75 -4.37 7.53
CA CYS A 440 18.09 -4.42 6.93
C CYS A 440 18.46 -3.07 6.31
N ASP A 441 19.73 -2.89 5.94
CA ASP A 441 20.19 -1.71 5.20
C ASP A 441 19.82 -1.83 3.71
N LYS A 442 20.03 -3.03 3.16
CA LYS A 442 19.81 -3.33 1.74
C LYS A 442 19.16 -4.70 1.62
N SER A 443 18.34 -4.86 0.59
CA SER A 443 17.73 -6.13 0.25
C SER A 443 17.85 -6.39 -1.24
N TYR A 444 18.05 -7.65 -1.58
CA TYR A 444 18.23 -8.10 -2.95
C TYR A 444 17.42 -9.36 -3.19
N TYR A 445 17.00 -9.55 -4.44
CA TYR A 445 16.35 -10.76 -4.89
C TYR A 445 17.26 -11.47 -5.89
N GLY A 446 17.56 -12.74 -5.65
CA GLY A 446 18.33 -13.56 -6.58
C GLY A 446 17.42 -14.24 -7.61
N ARG A 447 17.80 -14.23 -8.89
CA ARG A 447 17.18 -15.10 -9.89
C ARG A 447 17.96 -16.41 -9.95
N SER A 448 17.34 -17.51 -9.56
CA SER A 448 18.00 -18.83 -9.49
C SER A 448 18.31 -19.44 -10.86
N THR A 449 17.79 -18.90 -11.97
CA THR A 449 17.85 -19.51 -13.32
C THR A 449 18.71 -18.76 -14.32
N ASP A 450 19.16 -17.54 -14.00
CA ASP A 450 19.78 -16.65 -14.99
C ASP A 450 21.28 -16.51 -14.69
N ALA A 451 21.98 -17.63 -14.55
CA ALA A 451 23.43 -17.62 -14.63
C ALA A 451 23.78 -17.11 -16.03
N LYS A 452 24.39 -15.92 -16.12
CA LYS A 452 24.76 -15.36 -17.42
C LYS A 452 26.17 -15.80 -17.76
N ALA A 453 26.32 -16.42 -18.93
CA ALA A 453 27.63 -16.64 -19.54
C ALA A 453 28.29 -15.27 -19.78
N ASN A 454 29.45 -15.06 -19.17
CA ASN A 454 30.33 -13.93 -19.40
C ASN A 454 31.54 -14.45 -20.16
N MET A 455 31.92 -13.72 -21.20
CA MET A 455 33.08 -14.02 -22.02
C MET A 455 33.93 -12.75 -22.22
N PRO A 456 34.50 -12.17 -21.15
CA PRO A 456 35.38 -11.01 -21.27
C PRO A 456 36.65 -11.33 -22.07
N GLU A 457 37.05 -10.37 -22.89
CA GLU A 457 38.35 -10.35 -23.54
C GLU A 457 39.40 -9.76 -22.60
N LEU A 458 40.41 -10.55 -22.25
CA LEU A 458 41.45 -10.15 -21.30
C LEU A 458 42.73 -9.76 -22.04
N HIS A 459 43.12 -8.49 -21.92
CA HIS A 459 44.39 -7.96 -22.43
C HIS A 459 45.46 -7.81 -21.35
N ALA A 460 45.20 -8.29 -20.14
CA ALA A 460 46.12 -8.26 -19.02
C ALA A 460 45.83 -9.41 -18.05
N ALA A 461 46.80 -9.75 -17.20
CA ALA A 461 46.65 -10.84 -16.22
C ALA A 461 45.63 -10.54 -15.13
N THR A 462 45.30 -9.27 -14.90
CA THR A 462 44.21 -8.85 -14.01
C THR A 462 43.22 -8.01 -14.79
N ALA A 463 41.95 -8.33 -14.66
CA ALA A 463 40.86 -7.57 -15.26
C ALA A 463 39.67 -7.46 -14.30
N THR A 464 38.87 -6.41 -14.45
CA THR A 464 37.62 -6.25 -13.71
C THR A 464 36.46 -6.41 -14.70
N VAL A 465 35.54 -7.32 -14.38
CA VAL A 465 34.32 -7.56 -15.12
C VAL A 465 33.16 -7.03 -14.29
N ARG A 466 32.36 -6.16 -14.92
CA ARG A 466 31.13 -5.65 -14.31
C ARG A 466 30.00 -6.65 -14.52
N ALA A 467 29.03 -6.67 -13.62
CA ALA A 467 27.73 -7.29 -13.87
C ALA A 467 27.17 -6.82 -15.23
N SER A 468 26.47 -7.71 -15.92
CA SER A 468 26.05 -7.53 -17.31
C SER A 468 25.18 -6.29 -17.53
N ASP A 469 24.47 -5.85 -16.49
CA ASP A 469 23.56 -4.71 -16.52
C ASP A 469 23.79 -3.81 -15.30
N PRO A 470 23.63 -2.47 -15.43
CA PRO A 470 23.83 -1.53 -14.33
C PRO A 470 22.93 -1.76 -13.11
N GLY A 471 21.77 -2.41 -13.29
CA GLY A 471 20.83 -2.73 -12.21
C GLY A 471 21.06 -4.10 -11.55
N LEU A 472 22.09 -4.83 -11.98
CA LEU A 472 22.42 -6.15 -11.47
C LEU A 472 23.66 -6.10 -10.58
N TYR A 473 23.63 -6.98 -9.59
CA TYR A 473 24.58 -7.02 -8.48
C TYR A 473 25.15 -8.44 -8.32
N VAL A 474 26.37 -8.50 -7.81
CA VAL A 474 27.11 -9.74 -7.61
C VAL A 474 27.51 -9.87 -6.15
N PHE A 475 27.38 -11.08 -5.62
CA PHE A 475 27.62 -11.35 -4.21
C PHE A 475 28.37 -12.67 -4.03
N PRO A 476 29.24 -12.80 -3.01
CA PRO A 476 29.87 -14.07 -2.66
C PRO A 476 28.88 -15.17 -2.23
N TYR A 477 27.69 -14.76 -1.77
CA TYR A 477 26.59 -15.64 -1.40
C TYR A 477 25.41 -15.39 -2.32
N SER A 478 24.77 -16.47 -2.77
CA SER A 478 23.60 -16.40 -3.64
C SER A 478 22.41 -15.80 -2.89
N MET A 479 21.88 -14.71 -3.43
CA MET A 479 20.66 -14.07 -2.91
C MET A 479 19.40 -14.90 -3.20
N ALA A 480 19.49 -15.98 -3.99
CA ALA A 480 18.35 -16.86 -4.27
C ALA A 480 18.19 -17.97 -3.21
N ASN A 481 19.29 -18.47 -2.64
CA ASN A 481 19.25 -19.64 -1.74
C ASN A 481 20.24 -19.59 -0.57
N GLY A 482 20.95 -18.47 -0.37
CA GLY A 482 21.92 -18.27 0.70
C GLY A 482 23.21 -19.08 0.58
N ARG A 483 23.42 -19.85 -0.51
CA ARG A 483 24.61 -20.69 -0.67
C ARG A 483 25.84 -19.86 -1.07
N LYS A 484 27.00 -20.23 -0.55
CA LYS A 484 28.28 -19.63 -0.92
C LYS A 484 28.70 -20.04 -2.33
N GLY A 485 29.29 -19.11 -3.07
CA GLY A 485 29.78 -19.31 -4.43
C GLY A 485 28.69 -19.03 -5.45
N THR A 486 28.77 -17.88 -6.12
CA THR A 486 27.85 -17.49 -7.20
C THR A 486 28.50 -17.53 -8.58
N ILE A 487 29.81 -17.76 -8.63
CA ILE A 487 30.56 -17.97 -9.87
C ILE A 487 30.64 -19.47 -10.12
N ASP A 488 30.16 -19.89 -11.29
CA ASP A 488 30.31 -21.25 -11.79
C ASP A 488 31.29 -21.24 -12.97
N VAL A 489 32.22 -22.19 -12.93
CA VAL A 489 33.25 -22.41 -13.96
C VAL A 489 33.19 -23.86 -14.49
N SER A 490 32.19 -24.64 -14.08
CA SER A 490 32.05 -26.03 -14.46
C SER A 490 31.78 -26.15 -15.96
N GLY A 491 32.75 -26.70 -16.69
CA GLY A 491 32.67 -26.82 -18.15
C GLY A 491 33.06 -25.55 -18.91
N CYS A 492 33.48 -24.48 -18.22
CA CYS A 492 33.94 -23.26 -18.86
C CYS A 492 35.42 -23.35 -19.26
N GLU A 493 35.74 -22.80 -20.43
CA GLU A 493 37.10 -22.77 -20.96
C GLU A 493 37.60 -21.33 -21.18
N TRP A 494 38.91 -21.18 -21.23
CA TRP A 494 39.56 -19.98 -21.78
C TRP A 494 40.12 -20.31 -23.17
N GLU A 495 40.23 -19.30 -24.02
CA GLU A 495 40.76 -19.40 -25.38
C GLU A 495 41.70 -18.22 -25.69
N ALA A 496 42.85 -18.49 -26.30
CA ALA A 496 43.73 -17.45 -26.82
C ALA A 496 43.18 -16.85 -28.13
N LEU A 497 42.96 -15.53 -28.18
CA LEU A 497 42.33 -14.91 -29.33
C LEU A 497 43.35 -14.45 -30.37
N ILE A 498 43.46 -15.24 -31.44
CA ILE A 498 44.37 -15.01 -32.57
C ILE A 498 43.63 -15.35 -33.86
N ASP A 499 42.98 -14.34 -34.45
CA ASP A 499 42.10 -14.51 -35.62
C ASP A 499 42.85 -14.94 -36.89
N ASP A 500 44.09 -14.47 -37.06
CA ASP A 500 44.97 -14.89 -38.16
C ASP A 500 46.31 -15.38 -37.60
N PRO A 501 46.57 -16.71 -37.62
CA PRO A 501 47.84 -17.24 -37.17
C PRO A 501 48.97 -17.08 -38.22
N SER A 502 48.66 -16.69 -39.47
CA SER A 502 49.61 -16.61 -40.59
C SER A 502 50.87 -15.75 -40.34
N PRO A 503 50.83 -14.64 -39.58
CA PRO A 503 52.03 -13.85 -39.25
C PRO A 503 53.00 -14.59 -38.33
N TYR A 504 52.50 -15.57 -37.58
CA TYR A 504 53.27 -16.35 -36.62
C TYR A 504 53.74 -17.70 -37.15
N ARG A 505 53.38 -18.04 -38.41
CA ARG A 505 53.91 -19.20 -39.10
C ARG A 505 55.43 -19.06 -39.19
N VAL A 506 56.14 -20.05 -38.65
CA VAL A 506 57.60 -20.11 -38.73
C VAL A 506 58.01 -20.19 -40.21
N ARG A 507 58.84 -19.26 -40.64
CA ARG A 507 59.46 -19.21 -41.96
C ARG A 507 60.94 -19.50 -41.84
N LEU A 508 61.54 -20.07 -42.88
CA LEU A 508 62.98 -20.24 -42.92
C LEU A 508 63.62 -18.91 -43.34
N GLU A 509 64.53 -18.39 -42.51
CA GLU A 509 65.32 -17.23 -42.84
C GLU A 509 66.74 -17.67 -43.17
N PHE A 510 67.11 -17.56 -44.44
CA PHE A 510 68.42 -17.97 -44.90
C PHE A 510 69.42 -16.84 -44.74
N GLY A 511 70.56 -17.13 -44.10
CA GLY A 511 71.64 -16.15 -43.92
C GLY A 511 72.22 -15.58 -45.24
N PRO A 512 72.97 -14.47 -45.16
CA PRO A 512 73.53 -13.77 -46.31
C PRO A 512 74.61 -14.61 -46.99
N GLY A 513 74.22 -15.28 -48.08
CA GLY A 513 75.13 -15.97 -48.99
C GLY A 513 75.88 -17.18 -48.42
N PRO A 514 76.80 -17.76 -49.20
CA PRO A 514 77.61 -18.89 -48.78
C PRO A 514 78.58 -18.46 -47.69
N GLN A 515 78.41 -19.01 -46.48
CA GLN A 515 79.39 -18.81 -45.41
C GLN A 515 80.55 -19.79 -45.60
N ALA A 516 81.77 -19.25 -45.59
CA ALA A 516 82.99 -20.06 -45.68
C ALA A 516 83.22 -20.76 -44.33
N GLY A 517 83.09 -22.09 -44.29
CA GLY A 517 83.36 -22.88 -43.08
C GLY A 517 82.72 -24.27 -43.09
N ASP A 518 83.36 -25.22 -42.38
CA ASP A 518 82.82 -26.50 -41.89
C ASP A 518 82.13 -27.48 -42.86
N VAL A 519 82.64 -27.63 -44.08
CA VAL A 519 82.44 -28.90 -44.80
C VAL A 519 83.46 -29.91 -44.24
N PRO A 520 83.04 -31.07 -43.69
CA PRO A 520 83.96 -32.05 -43.11
C PRO A 520 85.14 -32.37 -44.05
N ALA A 521 86.36 -32.37 -43.49
CA ALA A 521 87.57 -32.76 -44.22
C ALA A 521 87.37 -34.17 -44.82
N GLY A 522 87.58 -34.30 -46.13
CA GLY A 522 87.32 -35.55 -46.88
C GLY A 522 86.11 -35.50 -47.83
N ILE A 523 85.29 -34.45 -47.75
CA ILE A 523 84.21 -34.20 -48.72
C ILE A 523 84.70 -33.18 -49.75
N GLY A 524 85.28 -33.67 -50.86
CA GLY A 524 86.03 -32.86 -51.83
C GLY A 524 85.46 -31.46 -52.11
N GLY A 525 86.31 -30.44 -51.89
CA GLY A 525 86.02 -29.01 -51.99
C GLY A 525 85.11 -28.69 -53.17
N GLY A 526 83.97 -28.10 -52.84
CA GLY A 526 83.01 -27.59 -53.80
C GLY A 526 82.00 -28.62 -54.32
N LYS A 527 81.75 -29.75 -53.63
CA LYS A 527 80.79 -30.78 -54.08
C LYS A 527 79.67 -31.10 -53.08
N ALA A 528 79.72 -30.55 -51.88
CA ALA A 528 78.66 -30.69 -50.89
C ALA A 528 78.35 -29.35 -50.23
N LEU A 529 77.13 -29.24 -49.73
CA LEU A 529 76.66 -28.14 -48.90
C LEU A 529 76.19 -28.72 -47.57
N ARG A 530 76.53 -28.07 -46.45
CA ARG A 530 76.04 -28.44 -45.12
C ARG A 530 74.99 -27.42 -44.70
N VAL A 531 73.77 -27.89 -44.44
CA VAL A 531 72.68 -27.04 -43.94
C VAL A 531 72.58 -27.25 -42.43
N ARG A 532 72.49 -26.17 -41.64
CA ARG A 532 72.30 -26.24 -40.18
C ARG A 532 71.15 -25.32 -39.74
N ALA A 533 70.27 -25.83 -38.88
CA ALA A 533 69.22 -25.07 -38.19
C ALA A 533 68.73 -25.82 -36.94
N ALA A 534 68.34 -25.10 -35.88
CA ALA A 534 67.79 -25.67 -34.63
C ALA A 534 68.59 -26.85 -34.05
N GLY A 535 69.93 -26.77 -34.07
CA GLY A 535 70.81 -27.84 -33.57
C GLY A 535 70.90 -29.09 -34.46
N ARG A 536 70.24 -29.11 -35.63
CA ARG A 536 70.28 -30.20 -36.60
C ARG A 536 71.08 -29.82 -37.84
N ASP A 537 71.63 -30.82 -38.54
CA ASP A 537 72.32 -30.60 -39.80
C ASP A 537 72.12 -31.71 -40.84
N VAL A 538 72.27 -31.35 -42.11
CA VAL A 538 72.26 -32.30 -43.24
C VAL A 538 73.33 -31.92 -44.26
N VAL A 539 73.98 -32.93 -44.85
CA VAL A 539 74.96 -32.74 -45.93
C VAL A 539 74.34 -33.15 -47.26
N VAL A 540 74.22 -32.18 -48.16
CA VAL A 540 73.67 -32.34 -49.52
C VAL A 540 74.81 -32.44 -50.53
N ARG A 541 74.84 -33.48 -51.36
CA ARG A 541 75.91 -33.77 -52.32
C ARG A 541 75.46 -33.53 -53.77
N PHE A 542 76.37 -33.10 -54.63
CA PHE A 542 76.10 -32.93 -56.07
C PHE A 542 76.92 -33.93 -56.90
N ALA A 543 76.28 -34.52 -57.91
CA ALA A 543 76.87 -35.56 -58.74
C ALA A 543 78.14 -35.10 -59.48
N LYS A 544 79.12 -36.01 -59.60
CA LYS A 544 80.35 -35.80 -60.36
C LYS A 544 80.03 -35.74 -61.87
N PRO A 545 80.38 -34.67 -62.59
CA PRO A 545 80.23 -34.68 -64.03
C PRO A 545 81.23 -35.63 -64.68
N ARG A 546 80.83 -36.29 -65.77
CA ARG A 546 81.73 -37.15 -66.55
C ARG A 546 82.73 -36.34 -67.40
N LEU A 547 82.46 -35.07 -67.72
CA LEU A 547 83.42 -34.04 -68.20
C LEU A 547 82.76 -32.64 -68.24
N GLY A 548 83.48 -31.58 -67.88
CA GLY A 548 83.16 -30.16 -68.16
C GLY A 548 82.05 -29.43 -67.37
N ASN A 549 80.96 -30.09 -66.96
CA ASN A 549 79.78 -29.38 -66.40
C ASN A 549 79.17 -30.06 -65.16
N VAL A 550 79.53 -29.61 -63.96
CA VAL A 550 78.86 -30.05 -62.71
C VAL A 550 77.38 -29.66 -62.79
N LYS A 551 76.48 -30.66 -62.70
CA LYS A 551 75.04 -30.41 -62.64
C LYS A 551 74.73 -29.65 -61.35
N THR A 552 73.99 -28.55 -61.45
CA THR A 552 73.52 -27.79 -60.30
C THR A 552 72.23 -28.36 -59.72
N ASN A 553 71.59 -29.32 -60.40
CA ASN A 553 70.32 -29.91 -59.98
C ASN A 553 70.56 -30.96 -58.87
N LEU A 554 69.62 -31.02 -57.93
CA LEU A 554 69.59 -32.03 -56.87
C LEU A 554 69.11 -33.38 -57.42
N ALA A 555 69.88 -34.43 -57.14
CA ALA A 555 69.49 -35.80 -57.42
C ALA A 555 68.32 -36.24 -56.52
N PRO A 556 67.49 -37.23 -56.93
CA PRO A 556 66.33 -37.67 -56.15
C PRO A 556 66.68 -38.02 -54.68
N GLU A 557 67.76 -38.75 -54.45
CA GLU A 557 68.21 -39.17 -53.12
C GLU A 557 68.58 -38.00 -52.21
N GLU A 558 69.12 -36.91 -52.78
CA GLU A 558 69.49 -35.71 -52.04
C GLU A 558 68.28 -34.82 -51.75
N ARG A 559 67.25 -34.85 -52.61
CA ARG A 559 65.94 -34.24 -52.31
C ARG A 559 65.27 -34.96 -51.13
N THR A 560 65.34 -36.29 -51.08
CA THR A 560 64.81 -37.08 -49.96
C THR A 560 65.51 -36.74 -48.64
N LYS A 561 66.83 -36.52 -48.65
CA LYS A 561 67.57 -36.04 -47.46
C LYS A 561 67.10 -34.66 -46.99
N ILE A 562 66.89 -33.72 -47.93
CA ILE A 562 66.36 -32.39 -47.61
C ILE A 562 64.93 -32.48 -47.05
N GLN A 563 64.09 -33.35 -47.59
CA GLN A 563 62.73 -33.58 -47.08
C GLN A 563 62.72 -34.16 -45.67
N ASN A 564 63.57 -35.16 -45.39
CA ASN A 564 63.72 -35.72 -44.05
C ASN A 564 64.25 -34.66 -43.08
N PHE A 565 65.25 -33.86 -43.49
CA PHE A 565 65.76 -32.76 -42.69
C PHE A 565 64.70 -31.68 -42.42
N ALA A 566 63.87 -31.33 -43.40
CA ALA A 566 62.74 -30.42 -43.20
C ALA A 566 61.72 -30.97 -42.20
N ARG A 567 61.42 -32.29 -42.26
CA ARG A 567 60.53 -32.97 -41.30
C ARG A 567 61.12 -32.95 -39.90
N ASP A 568 62.40 -33.26 -39.79
CA ASP A 568 63.17 -33.21 -38.56
C ASP A 568 63.15 -31.80 -37.93
N LEU A 569 63.40 -30.76 -38.73
CA LEU A 569 63.26 -29.38 -38.27
C LEU A 569 61.82 -29.08 -37.81
N ARG A 570 60.81 -29.49 -38.58
CA ARG A 570 59.40 -29.30 -38.21
C ARG A 570 59.06 -29.97 -36.89
N ASP A 571 59.47 -31.22 -36.69
CA ASP A 571 59.27 -31.96 -35.44
C ASP A 571 59.99 -31.29 -34.26
N ALA A 572 61.21 -30.77 -34.48
CA ALA A 572 61.94 -30.00 -33.47
C ALA A 572 61.19 -28.73 -33.06
N LEU A 573 60.72 -27.96 -34.04
CA LEU A 573 59.99 -26.72 -33.81
C LEU A 573 58.61 -26.97 -33.17
N ALA A 574 57.95 -28.09 -33.50
CA ALA A 574 56.71 -28.47 -32.86
C ALA A 574 56.91 -28.82 -31.37
N ALA A 575 58.06 -29.41 -31.02
CA ALA A 575 58.42 -29.73 -29.64
C ALA A 575 58.91 -28.51 -28.85
N ALA A 576 59.61 -27.58 -29.51
CA ALA A 576 60.14 -26.36 -28.93
C ALA A 576 60.08 -25.21 -29.95
N PRO A 577 58.95 -24.50 -30.03
CA PRO A 577 58.78 -23.39 -30.95
C PRO A 577 59.84 -22.30 -30.70
N PRO A 578 60.37 -21.68 -31.75
CA PRO A 578 61.35 -20.61 -31.60
C PRO A 578 60.66 -19.35 -31.06
N THR A 579 61.41 -18.49 -30.36
CA THR A 579 60.96 -17.14 -30.04
C THR A 579 61.00 -16.27 -31.30
N GLY A 580 59.94 -16.33 -32.11
CA GLY A 580 59.78 -15.53 -33.33
C GLY A 580 59.39 -16.34 -34.57
N ALA A 581 58.76 -15.68 -35.55
CA ALA A 581 58.25 -16.30 -36.78
C ALA A 581 59.34 -16.68 -37.80
N ALA A 582 60.62 -16.60 -37.44
CA ALA A 582 61.74 -16.92 -38.31
C ALA A 582 62.67 -17.96 -37.66
N LEU A 583 62.92 -19.06 -38.37
CA LEU A 583 63.97 -20.01 -38.06
C LEU A 583 65.20 -19.66 -38.91
N ALA A 584 66.28 -19.24 -38.26
CA ALA A 584 67.55 -19.02 -38.92
C ALA A 584 68.10 -20.34 -39.49
N VAL A 585 68.34 -20.37 -40.81
CA VAL A 585 68.96 -21.49 -41.53
C VAL A 585 70.27 -21.03 -42.15
N SER A 586 71.34 -21.74 -41.84
CA SER A 586 72.66 -21.49 -42.43
C SER A 586 73.01 -22.59 -43.43
N VAL A 587 73.48 -22.19 -44.61
CA VAL A 587 73.97 -23.10 -45.65
C VAL A 587 75.46 -22.81 -45.86
N HIS A 588 76.28 -23.80 -45.51
CA HIS A 588 77.74 -23.71 -45.51
C HIS A 588 78.33 -24.48 -46.70
N GLY A 589 79.36 -23.92 -47.30
CA GLY A 589 80.11 -24.54 -48.41
C GLY A 589 81.09 -23.57 -49.06
N ASP A 590 81.87 -24.06 -50.02
CA ASP A 590 82.86 -23.22 -50.71
C ASP A 590 82.18 -22.02 -51.41
N SER A 591 82.63 -20.81 -51.06
CA SER A 591 82.33 -19.59 -51.81
C SER A 591 82.88 -19.71 -53.25
N GLY A 592 82.28 -19.01 -54.22
CA GLY A 592 82.84 -18.94 -55.58
C GLY A 592 81.81 -18.74 -56.69
N ASN A 593 82.17 -19.21 -57.90
CA ASN A 593 81.51 -18.86 -59.17
C ASN A 593 79.98 -19.08 -59.22
N ALA A 594 79.34 -18.53 -60.25
CA ALA A 594 77.88 -18.56 -60.45
C ALA A 594 77.25 -19.96 -60.31
N ARG A 595 77.98 -21.04 -60.63
CA ARG A 595 77.49 -22.42 -60.47
C ARG A 595 77.45 -22.84 -59.00
N ARG A 596 78.39 -22.37 -58.17
CA ARG A 596 78.36 -22.59 -56.72
C ARG A 596 77.15 -21.89 -56.12
N LEU A 597 76.97 -20.60 -56.41
CA LEU A 597 75.80 -19.82 -55.98
C LEU A 597 74.47 -20.49 -56.37
N ARG A 598 74.36 -20.98 -57.62
CA ARG A 598 73.16 -21.70 -58.08
C ARG A 598 72.85 -22.97 -57.26
N ARG A 599 73.86 -23.63 -56.69
CA ARG A 599 73.65 -24.79 -55.81
C ARG A 599 73.14 -24.39 -54.43
N PHE A 600 73.61 -23.28 -53.88
CA PHE A 600 73.05 -22.72 -52.65
C PHE A 600 71.58 -22.39 -52.85
N GLU A 601 71.23 -21.69 -53.94
CA GLU A 601 69.84 -21.35 -54.25
C GLU A 601 68.98 -22.60 -54.48
N ASN A 602 69.48 -23.61 -55.20
CA ASN A 602 68.74 -24.86 -55.38
C ASN A 602 68.51 -25.63 -54.06
N VAL A 603 69.46 -25.58 -53.10
CA VAL A 603 69.26 -26.18 -51.77
C VAL A 603 68.30 -25.35 -50.92
N LYS A 604 68.43 -24.02 -50.91
CA LYS A 604 67.49 -23.12 -50.23
C LYS A 604 66.07 -23.32 -50.74
N GLN A 605 65.88 -23.31 -52.05
CA GLN A 605 64.58 -23.52 -52.69
C GLN A 605 64.04 -24.91 -52.37
N ALA A 606 64.84 -25.98 -52.49
CA ALA A 606 64.38 -27.33 -52.19
C ALA A 606 64.01 -27.51 -50.72
N LEU A 607 64.76 -26.90 -49.80
CA LEU A 607 64.45 -26.92 -48.38
C LEU A 607 63.21 -26.09 -48.06
N GLN A 608 63.08 -24.89 -48.63
CA GLN A 608 61.89 -24.04 -48.49
C GLN A 608 60.65 -24.77 -49.00
N THR A 609 60.68 -25.34 -50.21
CA THR A 609 59.58 -26.13 -50.76
C THR A 609 59.26 -27.36 -49.90
N ALA A 610 60.28 -28.07 -49.41
CA ALA A 610 60.06 -29.23 -48.55
C ALA A 610 59.45 -28.84 -47.20
N PHE A 611 59.86 -27.71 -46.63
CA PHE A 611 59.33 -27.19 -45.37
C PHE A 611 57.92 -26.61 -45.52
N ASP A 612 57.64 -25.88 -46.60
CA ASP A 612 56.32 -25.32 -46.89
C ASP A 612 55.26 -26.38 -47.21
N ALA A 613 55.69 -27.55 -47.68
CA ALA A 613 54.83 -28.71 -47.93
C ALA A 613 54.47 -29.50 -46.66
N LEU A 614 55.12 -29.21 -45.51
CA LEU A 614 54.76 -29.79 -44.23
C LEU A 614 53.68 -28.96 -43.54
N PRO A 615 52.96 -29.54 -42.55
CA PRO A 615 52.08 -28.76 -41.68
C PRO A 615 52.83 -27.56 -41.08
N ALA A 616 52.19 -26.39 -41.12
CA ALA A 616 52.75 -25.18 -40.55
C ALA A 616 53.01 -25.34 -39.06
N VAL A 617 54.11 -24.74 -38.57
CA VAL A 617 54.38 -24.60 -37.13
C VAL A 617 54.31 -23.11 -36.81
N TYR A 618 53.72 -22.78 -35.66
CA TYR A 618 53.52 -21.41 -35.23
C TYR A 618 54.37 -21.11 -33.99
N ALA A 619 54.91 -19.90 -33.92
CA ALA A 619 55.83 -19.46 -32.86
C ALA A 619 55.16 -18.60 -31.77
N HIS A 620 53.83 -18.46 -31.81
CA HIS A 620 53.11 -17.60 -30.88
C HIS A 620 52.70 -18.37 -29.62
N PRO A 621 52.88 -17.82 -28.40
CA PRO A 621 52.62 -18.53 -27.14
C PRO A 621 51.15 -18.95 -26.95
N GLY A 622 50.21 -18.21 -27.53
CA GLY A 622 48.78 -18.52 -27.56
C GLY A 622 48.32 -19.50 -28.65
N LEU A 623 49.21 -19.98 -29.52
CA LEU A 623 48.88 -20.98 -30.54
C LEU A 623 49.40 -22.37 -30.16
N LYS A 624 48.65 -23.40 -30.51
CA LYS A 624 49.11 -24.79 -30.57
C LYS A 624 50.00 -24.97 -31.81
N ALA A 625 50.75 -26.07 -31.86
CA ALA A 625 51.66 -26.34 -32.98
C ALA A 625 50.95 -26.46 -34.35
N ASP A 626 49.65 -26.77 -34.35
CA ASP A 626 48.79 -26.87 -35.54
C ASP A 626 48.18 -25.51 -35.98
N GLY A 627 48.39 -24.45 -35.20
CA GLY A 627 47.88 -23.10 -35.48
C GLY A 627 46.51 -22.81 -34.90
N ASN A 628 45.91 -23.75 -34.16
CA ASN A 628 44.69 -23.46 -33.42
C ASN A 628 45.02 -22.67 -32.15
N PRO A 629 44.12 -21.78 -31.71
CA PRO A 629 44.15 -21.22 -30.36
C PRO A 629 44.42 -22.26 -29.26
N LYS A 630 45.25 -21.88 -28.29
CA LYS A 630 45.32 -22.60 -27.02
C LYS A 630 44.01 -22.40 -26.26
N THR A 631 43.56 -23.48 -25.64
CA THR A 631 42.39 -23.49 -24.77
C THR A 631 42.73 -24.24 -23.49
N GLY A 632 41.96 -24.01 -22.42
CA GLY A 632 42.10 -24.77 -21.18
C GLY A 632 40.99 -24.48 -20.19
N PRO A 633 40.90 -25.27 -19.10
CA PRO A 633 39.85 -25.09 -18.10
C PRO A 633 40.02 -23.79 -17.33
N VAL A 634 38.91 -23.12 -17.06
CA VAL A 634 38.85 -21.97 -16.15
C VAL A 634 38.84 -22.45 -14.69
N GLN A 635 39.55 -21.75 -13.81
CA GLN A 635 39.61 -22.12 -12.39
C GLN A 635 38.91 -21.09 -11.51
N LEU A 636 38.08 -21.56 -10.57
CA LEU A 636 37.36 -20.69 -9.64
C LEU A 636 38.29 -19.78 -8.82
N GLY A 637 39.52 -20.25 -8.52
CA GLY A 637 40.52 -19.47 -7.79
C GLY A 637 41.00 -18.20 -8.49
N TRP A 638 40.69 -18.03 -9.78
CA TRP A 638 41.01 -16.81 -10.53
C TRP A 638 40.09 -15.64 -10.17
N PHE A 639 38.94 -15.89 -9.55
CA PHE A 639 37.91 -14.88 -9.35
C PHE A 639 37.88 -14.33 -7.93
N LYS A 640 37.67 -13.02 -7.79
CA LYS A 640 37.43 -12.33 -6.51
C LYS A 640 36.31 -11.31 -6.66
N TYR A 641 35.38 -11.28 -5.71
CA TYR A 641 34.39 -10.20 -5.64
C TYR A 641 35.08 -8.93 -5.16
N LYS A 642 35.13 -7.91 -6.03
CA LYS A 642 35.76 -6.63 -5.72
C LYS A 642 34.79 -5.72 -4.99
N ASP A 643 33.58 -5.63 -5.51
CA ASP A 643 32.45 -4.88 -4.96
C ASP A 643 31.13 -5.49 -5.45
N HIS A 644 30.00 -4.94 -5.03
CA HIS A 644 28.66 -5.42 -5.39
C HIS A 644 28.29 -5.34 -6.89
N HIS A 645 29.12 -4.74 -7.75
CA HIS A 645 28.95 -4.71 -9.20
C HIS A 645 30.08 -5.40 -9.97
N ASN A 646 31.23 -5.66 -9.33
CA ASN A 646 32.45 -6.03 -10.03
C ASN A 646 33.07 -7.32 -9.49
N VAL A 647 33.45 -8.19 -10.42
CA VAL A 647 34.31 -9.34 -10.17
C VAL A 647 35.67 -9.10 -10.81
N GLU A 648 36.72 -9.31 -10.04
CA GLU A 648 38.10 -9.28 -10.52
C GLU A 648 38.52 -10.68 -10.95
N ILE A 649 39.08 -10.79 -12.15
CA ILE A 649 39.72 -11.99 -12.69
C ILE A 649 41.23 -11.80 -12.58
N ASN A 650 41.90 -12.76 -11.96
CA ASN A 650 43.35 -12.80 -11.74
C ASN A 650 43.92 -14.09 -12.31
N LEU A 651 44.46 -14.00 -13.52
CA LEU A 651 45.15 -15.12 -14.16
C LEU A 651 46.51 -15.35 -13.49
N PRO A 652 46.82 -16.58 -13.03
CA PRO A 652 48.04 -16.88 -12.30
C PRO A 652 49.29 -16.69 -13.18
N ARG A 653 50.20 -15.81 -12.74
CA ARG A 653 51.50 -15.60 -13.39
C ARG A 653 52.36 -16.86 -13.27
N GLY A 654 53.05 -17.23 -14.35
CA GLY A 654 53.88 -18.44 -14.40
C GLY A 654 53.14 -19.68 -14.90
N SER A 655 51.84 -19.57 -15.17
CA SER A 655 51.01 -20.61 -15.80
C SER A 655 50.24 -20.05 -16.98
N GLU A 656 49.82 -20.91 -17.91
CA GLU A 656 48.91 -20.52 -18.99
C GLU A 656 47.48 -20.32 -18.42
N PRO A 657 46.75 -19.28 -18.84
CA PRO A 657 47.13 -18.25 -19.82
C PRO A 657 47.89 -17.04 -19.23
N GLY A 658 47.99 -16.92 -17.91
CA GLY A 658 48.53 -15.74 -17.21
C GLY A 658 49.95 -15.33 -17.59
N SER A 659 50.78 -16.25 -18.10
CA SER A 659 52.13 -15.96 -18.59
C SER A 659 52.22 -15.23 -19.93
N PHE A 660 51.16 -15.28 -20.76
CA PHE A 660 51.18 -14.69 -22.10
C PHE A 660 49.98 -13.77 -22.39
N VAL A 661 49.01 -13.65 -21.49
CA VAL A 661 47.88 -12.73 -21.67
C VAL A 661 48.37 -11.28 -21.79
N GLY A 662 47.92 -10.58 -22.83
CA GLY A 662 48.39 -9.23 -23.18
C GLY A 662 47.73 -8.66 -24.43
N GLY A 663 48.23 -7.54 -24.93
CA GLY A 663 47.93 -7.11 -26.31
C GLY A 663 48.52 -8.10 -27.33
N LEU A 664 47.89 -8.25 -28.50
CA LEU A 664 48.37 -9.15 -29.55
C LEU A 664 49.78 -8.74 -30.01
N SER A 665 50.75 -9.64 -29.86
CA SER A 665 52.17 -9.44 -30.22
C SER A 665 52.84 -10.78 -30.52
N ALA A 666 54.17 -10.84 -30.71
CA ALA A 666 54.87 -12.12 -30.85
C ALA A 666 54.99 -12.91 -29.53
N THR A 667 54.78 -12.26 -28.39
CA THR A 667 55.03 -12.82 -27.04
C THR A 667 53.79 -12.78 -26.15
N SER A 668 52.67 -12.25 -26.64
CA SER A 668 51.42 -12.12 -25.87
C SER A 668 50.20 -12.09 -26.78
N CYS A 669 49.04 -12.51 -26.26
CA CYS A 669 47.75 -12.35 -26.93
C CYS A 669 46.60 -12.08 -25.96
N PRO A 670 45.48 -11.53 -26.44
CA PRO A 670 44.25 -11.49 -25.67
C PRO A 670 43.74 -12.90 -25.38
N VAL A 671 42.97 -13.04 -24.31
CA VAL A 671 42.38 -14.33 -23.91
C VAL A 671 40.91 -14.12 -23.59
N LEU A 672 40.05 -14.94 -24.18
CA LEU A 672 38.65 -15.05 -23.83
C LEU A 672 38.54 -15.96 -22.60
N VAL A 673 37.81 -15.55 -21.56
CA VAL A 673 37.56 -16.40 -20.38
C VAL A 673 36.06 -16.58 -20.23
N GLU A 674 35.56 -17.81 -20.37
CA GLU A 674 34.16 -18.12 -20.10
C GLU A 674 33.91 -18.38 -18.61
N PHE A 675 32.82 -17.85 -18.07
CA PHE A 675 32.31 -18.23 -16.76
C PHE A 675 30.86 -17.79 -16.61
N GLU A 676 30.15 -18.40 -15.67
CA GLU A 676 28.80 -17.99 -15.31
C GLU A 676 28.78 -17.30 -13.95
N ILE A 677 27.89 -16.32 -13.79
CA ILE A 677 27.68 -15.67 -12.50
C ILE A 677 26.20 -15.49 -12.20
N LEU A 678 25.80 -15.89 -10.99
CA LEU A 678 24.47 -15.60 -10.46
C LEU A 678 24.40 -14.14 -10.04
N GLN A 679 23.47 -13.42 -10.65
CA GLN A 679 23.23 -12.01 -10.39
C GLN A 679 21.98 -11.82 -9.53
N ALA A 680 21.94 -10.70 -8.81
CA ALA A 680 20.80 -10.27 -8.03
C ALA A 680 20.34 -8.88 -8.47
N PHE A 681 19.11 -8.51 -8.17
CA PHE A 681 18.59 -7.16 -8.34
C PHE A 681 18.13 -6.59 -6.99
N GLY A 682 18.22 -5.27 -6.84
CA GLY A 682 17.87 -4.60 -5.59
C GLY A 682 16.36 -4.53 -5.40
N ILE A 683 15.90 -4.76 -4.17
CA ILE A 683 14.50 -4.61 -3.74
C ILE A 683 14.43 -3.73 -2.49
N ASN A 684 13.25 -3.18 -2.20
CA ASN A 684 13.04 -2.41 -0.96
C ASN A 684 12.54 -3.28 0.20
N GLY A 685 12.01 -4.45 -0.12
CA GLY A 685 11.37 -5.35 0.81
C GLY A 685 10.66 -6.44 0.04
N ALA A 686 10.13 -7.41 0.79
CA ALA A 686 9.33 -8.49 0.26
C ALA A 686 8.53 -9.09 1.42
N ALA A 687 7.33 -9.61 1.13
CA ALA A 687 6.48 -10.30 2.09
C ALA A 687 6.24 -11.77 1.72
N TRP A 688 6.13 -12.63 2.72
CA TRP A 688 5.70 -14.03 2.58
C TRP A 688 5.24 -14.57 3.93
N ASP A 689 4.13 -15.30 3.97
CA ASP A 689 3.66 -16.06 5.14
C ASP A 689 3.74 -15.31 6.49
N GLY A 690 3.26 -14.06 6.51
CA GLY A 690 3.28 -13.19 7.69
C GLY A 690 4.66 -12.65 8.08
N ARG A 691 5.63 -12.72 7.18
CA ARG A 691 6.98 -12.16 7.33
C ARG A 691 7.23 -11.08 6.29
N GLN A 692 8.07 -10.11 6.63
CA GLN A 692 8.51 -9.06 5.74
C GLN A 692 10.01 -8.79 5.94
N ILE A 693 10.76 -8.60 4.84
CA ILE A 693 12.00 -7.82 4.90
C ILE A 693 11.66 -6.37 4.64
N LEU A 694 12.29 -5.47 5.40
CA LEU A 694 12.23 -4.04 5.16
C LEU A 694 13.63 -3.44 5.09
N CYS A 695 13.96 -2.80 3.97
CA CYS A 695 15.11 -1.90 3.88
C CYS A 695 14.80 -0.59 4.62
N LEU A 696 15.58 -0.25 5.64
CA LEU A 696 15.45 1.00 6.37
C LEU A 696 16.12 2.14 5.59
N ARG A 697 15.31 2.96 4.91
CA ARG A 697 15.76 4.17 4.21
C ARG A 697 15.18 5.40 4.89
N THR A 698 15.90 5.89 5.88
CA THR A 698 15.48 7.07 6.67
C THR A 698 15.47 8.36 5.85
N ASP A 699 16.22 8.40 4.74
CA ASP A 699 16.26 9.47 3.74
C ASP A 699 15.08 9.41 2.74
N ALA A 700 14.40 8.27 2.63
CA ALA A 700 13.26 8.06 1.73
C ALA A 700 12.05 7.42 2.44
N PRO A 701 11.52 8.03 3.52
CA PRO A 701 10.50 7.41 4.36
C PRO A 701 9.20 7.09 3.63
N GLY A 702 8.84 7.90 2.63
CA GLY A 702 7.67 7.65 1.77
C GLY A 702 7.79 6.38 0.94
N SER A 703 8.99 6.09 0.40
CA SER A 703 9.26 4.86 -0.37
C SER A 703 9.22 3.64 0.54
N CYS A 704 9.87 3.69 1.72
CA CYS A 704 9.80 2.60 2.71
C CYS A 704 8.37 2.34 3.16
N ALA A 705 7.61 3.38 3.50
CA ALA A 705 6.21 3.21 3.87
C ALA A 705 5.38 2.65 2.71
N SER A 706 5.76 2.86 1.44
CA SER A 706 5.00 2.36 0.29
C SER A 706 5.24 0.86 0.18
N THR A 707 6.50 0.45 0.34
CA THR A 707 6.87 -0.96 0.45
C THR A 707 6.14 -1.62 1.62
N VAL A 708 6.16 -1.06 2.84
CA VAL A 708 5.44 -1.63 3.99
C VAL A 708 3.94 -1.77 3.69
N CYS A 709 3.29 -0.73 3.18
CA CYS A 709 1.86 -0.80 2.86
C CYS A 709 1.55 -1.75 1.68
N HIS A 710 2.44 -1.87 0.70
CA HIS A 710 2.31 -2.80 -0.42
C HIS A 710 2.40 -4.25 0.07
N GLU A 711 3.44 -4.54 0.84
CA GLU A 711 3.67 -5.83 1.49
C GLU A 711 2.54 -6.20 2.45
N LEU A 712 2.07 -5.24 3.26
CA LEU A 712 0.89 -5.46 4.11
C LEU A 712 -0.38 -5.65 3.25
N GLY A 713 -0.47 -5.01 2.09
CA GLY A 713 -1.52 -5.24 1.11
C GLY A 713 -1.63 -6.71 0.71
N HIS A 714 -0.51 -7.37 0.40
CA HIS A 714 -0.46 -8.82 0.18
C HIS A 714 -1.00 -9.59 1.38
N SER A 715 -0.50 -9.27 2.57
CA SER A 715 -0.92 -9.92 3.82
C SER A 715 -2.39 -9.68 4.16
N MET A 716 -3.00 -8.57 3.71
CA MET A 716 -4.42 -8.24 3.95
C MET A 716 -5.37 -8.77 2.87
N GLY A 717 -4.87 -9.57 1.92
CA GLY A 717 -5.71 -10.12 0.85
C GLY A 717 -6.09 -9.10 -0.23
N MET A 718 -5.21 -8.14 -0.53
CA MET A 718 -5.43 -7.18 -1.63
C MET A 718 -5.00 -7.70 -3.00
N THR A 719 -4.36 -8.84 -3.01
CA THR A 719 -3.90 -9.56 -4.18
C THR A 719 -4.94 -10.55 -4.64
N ILE A 720 -6.00 -9.99 -5.21
CA ILE A 720 -7.12 -10.79 -5.65
C ILE A 720 -6.73 -11.47 -6.98
N MET A 721 -6.51 -12.77 -6.92
CA MET A 721 -6.16 -13.63 -8.05
C MET A 721 -7.42 -14.30 -8.61
N ALA A 722 -7.60 -14.26 -9.93
CA ALA A 722 -8.72 -14.94 -10.60
C ALA A 722 -8.77 -16.44 -10.18
N GLY A 723 -9.91 -16.87 -9.64
CA GLY A 723 -10.14 -18.25 -9.21
C GLY A 723 -9.49 -18.66 -7.87
N ARG A 724 -8.70 -17.79 -7.23
CA ARG A 724 -8.09 -18.06 -5.90
C ARG A 724 -8.54 -17.10 -4.82
N SER A 725 -8.85 -15.86 -5.18
CA SER A 725 -9.27 -14.85 -4.22
C SER A 725 -10.74 -14.54 -4.41
N LYS A 726 -11.52 -14.63 -3.33
CA LYS A 726 -12.96 -14.40 -3.36
C LYS A 726 -13.23 -12.93 -3.02
N GLU A 727 -14.21 -12.35 -3.69
CA GLU A 727 -14.63 -10.97 -3.45
C GLU A 727 -15.13 -10.82 -2.00
N PRO A 728 -14.79 -9.71 -1.30
CA PRO A 728 -15.41 -9.43 -0.01
C PRO A 728 -16.94 -9.43 -0.15
N PRO A 729 -17.68 -10.12 0.74
CA PRO A 729 -19.14 -10.13 0.70
C PRO A 729 -19.72 -8.71 0.68
N GLY A 730 -20.66 -8.45 -0.24
CA GLY A 730 -21.36 -7.17 -0.33
C GLY A 730 -20.70 -6.10 -1.22
N LEU A 731 -19.51 -6.38 -1.78
CA LEU A 731 -18.89 -5.52 -2.78
C LEU A 731 -19.07 -6.09 -4.20
N PRO A 732 -19.14 -5.24 -5.24
CA PRO A 732 -19.14 -5.73 -6.61
C PRO A 732 -17.81 -6.42 -6.92
N PRO A 733 -17.79 -7.39 -7.86
CA PRO A 733 -16.57 -7.93 -8.42
C PRO A 733 -15.59 -6.83 -8.79
N ALA A 734 -14.33 -6.93 -8.34
CA ALA A 734 -13.37 -5.97 -8.85
C ALA A 734 -13.15 -6.31 -10.32
N LYS A 735 -12.91 -5.25 -11.07
CA LYS A 735 -12.60 -5.40 -12.48
C LYS A 735 -11.23 -6.09 -12.58
N HIS A 736 -10.91 -6.76 -13.69
CA HIS A 736 -9.52 -7.15 -14.01
C HIS A 736 -8.87 -6.09 -14.90
N VAL A 737 -7.54 -6.08 -15.03
CA VAL A 737 -6.83 -5.00 -15.76
C VAL A 737 -7.33 -4.81 -17.21
N ASP A 738 -7.78 -5.86 -17.93
CA ASP A 738 -8.40 -5.69 -19.27
C ASP A 738 -9.78 -5.01 -19.26
N ASN A 739 -10.47 -5.00 -18.12
CA ASN A 739 -11.72 -4.28 -17.91
C ASN A 739 -11.51 -3.01 -17.06
N GLY A 740 -10.28 -2.49 -17.00
CA GLY A 740 -9.91 -1.31 -16.19
C GLY A 740 -9.77 -1.60 -14.69
N GLY A 741 -9.21 -2.75 -14.33
CA GLY A 741 -9.30 -3.33 -12.98
C GLY A 741 -8.03 -3.75 -12.23
N VAL A 742 -8.20 -4.56 -11.18
CA VAL A 742 -7.44 -4.62 -9.91
C VAL A 742 -6.83 -6.01 -9.59
N TYR A 743 -6.67 -6.92 -10.58
CA TYR A 743 -6.34 -8.33 -10.31
C TYR A 743 -5.16 -8.91 -11.07
N TYR A 744 -4.54 -9.90 -10.42
CA TYR A 744 -3.57 -10.86 -10.95
C TYR A 744 -4.21 -11.87 -11.89
N LEU A 745 -3.53 -12.17 -13.00
CA LEU A 745 -3.75 -13.39 -13.77
C LEU A 745 -2.44 -14.17 -13.83
N ASN A 746 -2.36 -15.29 -13.11
CA ASN A 746 -1.20 -16.17 -13.14
C ASN A 746 -1.46 -17.24 -14.23
N GLY A 747 -1.12 -16.94 -15.49
CA GLY A 747 -1.42 -17.82 -16.62
C GLY A 747 -1.11 -17.22 -17.99
N THR A 748 -1.43 -17.98 -19.03
CA THR A 748 -1.29 -17.58 -20.44
C THR A 748 -2.14 -16.33 -20.71
N PRO A 749 -1.62 -15.31 -21.40
CA PRO A 749 -2.35 -14.09 -21.72
C PRO A 749 -3.73 -14.38 -22.30
N VAL A 750 -4.76 -13.73 -21.78
CA VAL A 750 -6.08 -13.69 -22.43
C VAL A 750 -6.21 -12.30 -23.05
N GLY A 751 -5.67 -12.08 -24.25
CA GLY A 751 -5.67 -10.78 -24.94
C GLY A 751 -4.34 -10.01 -24.89
N ASN A 752 -4.41 -8.67 -24.79
CA ASN A 752 -3.28 -7.74 -24.90
C ASN A 752 -2.29 -7.84 -23.72
N GLY A 753 -1.37 -8.81 -23.78
CA GLY A 753 -0.10 -8.74 -23.05
C GLY A 753 0.19 -9.78 -21.97
N LEU A 754 1.49 -9.98 -21.73
CA LEU A 754 2.08 -10.93 -20.78
C LEU A 754 2.14 -10.33 -19.37
N ARG A 755 1.57 -11.04 -18.40
CA ARG A 755 1.45 -10.57 -17.01
C ARG A 755 2.42 -11.32 -16.14
N ASN A 756 3.64 -10.81 -16.08
CA ASN A 756 4.67 -11.42 -15.26
C ASN A 756 4.39 -11.13 -13.78
N SER A 757 4.37 -12.19 -12.96
CA SER A 757 3.76 -12.26 -11.62
C SER A 757 4.42 -11.41 -10.53
N HIS A 758 5.45 -10.63 -10.85
CA HIS A 758 6.09 -9.66 -9.95
C HIS A 758 6.42 -8.32 -10.64
N VAL A 759 6.15 -8.20 -11.94
CA VAL A 759 6.54 -7.04 -12.77
C VAL A 759 5.31 -6.38 -13.42
N GLY A 760 4.12 -6.63 -12.84
CA GLY A 760 2.85 -6.08 -13.29
C GLY A 760 1.93 -5.59 -12.15
N PRO A 761 0.94 -4.72 -12.44
CA PRO A 761 -0.01 -4.17 -11.47
C PRO A 761 -0.75 -5.25 -10.66
N HIS A 762 -0.83 -5.13 -9.33
CA HIS A 762 -2.01 -5.70 -8.65
C HIS A 762 -3.18 -4.77 -8.93
N CYS A 763 -3.02 -3.48 -8.66
CA CYS A 763 -4.01 -2.46 -8.98
C CYS A 763 -3.54 -1.61 -10.15
N ALA A 764 -4.23 -1.64 -11.30
CA ALA A 764 -3.89 -0.82 -12.46
C ALA A 764 -4.47 0.60 -12.42
N THR A 765 -4.98 1.06 -11.27
CA THR A 765 -5.52 2.42 -11.15
C THR A 765 -4.44 3.48 -11.38
N GLY A 766 -4.70 4.37 -12.33
CA GLY A 766 -3.79 5.45 -12.72
C GLY A 766 -2.72 5.05 -13.74
N VAL A 767 -2.82 3.86 -14.34
CA VAL A 767 -1.97 3.45 -15.46
C VAL A 767 -2.59 3.97 -16.75
N GLU A 768 -1.81 4.68 -17.56
CA GLU A 768 -2.29 5.35 -18.77
C GLU A 768 -2.51 4.38 -19.94
N ASP A 769 -1.57 3.45 -20.16
CA ASP A 769 -1.66 2.44 -21.22
C ASP A 769 -1.84 1.03 -20.62
N LEU A 770 -3.05 0.52 -20.72
CA LEU A 770 -3.42 -0.84 -20.29
C LEU A 770 -3.24 -1.90 -21.41
N THR A 771 -2.83 -1.49 -22.61
CA THR A 771 -2.71 -2.37 -23.78
C THR A 771 -1.31 -2.92 -23.99
N GLN A 772 -0.33 -2.42 -23.25
CA GLN A 772 1.07 -2.81 -23.36
C GLN A 772 1.30 -4.30 -23.03
N PRO A 773 2.22 -4.97 -23.74
CA PRO A 773 2.49 -6.39 -23.55
C PRO A 773 3.22 -6.72 -22.24
N SER A 774 3.74 -5.70 -21.56
CA SER A 774 4.39 -5.79 -20.25
C SER A 774 4.22 -4.44 -19.54
N PHE A 775 4.00 -4.48 -18.22
CA PHE A 775 3.93 -3.29 -17.38
C PHE A 775 5.26 -2.98 -16.67
N ALA A 776 6.34 -3.67 -17.03
CA ALA A 776 7.66 -3.40 -16.47
C ALA A 776 8.08 -1.96 -16.79
N GLY A 777 8.34 -1.16 -15.75
CA GLY A 777 8.69 0.25 -15.89
C GLY A 777 7.51 1.21 -16.09
N ALA A 778 6.27 0.70 -16.17
CA ALA A 778 5.08 1.55 -16.17
C ALA A 778 4.87 2.21 -14.79
N SER A 779 4.07 3.27 -14.75
CA SER A 779 3.69 3.97 -13.52
C SER A 779 2.20 3.82 -13.24
N GLY A 780 1.83 3.83 -11.95
CA GLY A 780 0.44 3.85 -11.50
C GLY A 780 0.31 4.62 -10.18
N ASN A 781 -0.92 4.99 -9.82
CA ASN A 781 -1.17 5.85 -8.65
C ASN A 781 -1.43 5.08 -7.36
N CYS A 782 -1.76 3.80 -7.45
CA CYS A 782 -2.06 2.95 -6.29
C CYS A 782 -0.78 2.29 -5.74
N ILE A 783 -0.63 2.24 -4.42
CA ILE A 783 0.45 1.49 -3.72
C ILE A 783 0.51 0.01 -4.14
N LEU A 784 -0.59 -0.56 -4.62
CA LEU A 784 -0.68 -1.96 -5.10
C LEU A 784 -0.27 -2.14 -6.57
N PHE A 785 0.23 -1.10 -7.26
CA PHE A 785 0.67 -1.18 -8.66
C PHE A 785 2.15 -1.63 -8.82
N GLY A 786 2.46 -2.85 -9.26
CA GLY A 786 3.86 -3.26 -9.53
C GLY A 786 4.76 -3.30 -8.29
N GLU A 787 6.05 -3.58 -8.49
CA GLU A 787 7.02 -3.73 -7.39
C GLU A 787 7.40 -2.36 -6.78
N GLY A 788 7.27 -2.23 -5.45
CA GLY A 788 7.74 -1.05 -4.74
C GLY A 788 9.27 -0.93 -4.83
N GLY A 789 9.76 0.20 -5.33
CA GLY A 789 11.19 0.44 -5.55
C GLY A 789 11.74 1.64 -4.80
N ALA A 790 13.06 1.83 -4.87
CA ALA A 790 13.81 2.93 -4.26
C ALA A 790 13.24 4.33 -4.53
N LYS A 791 12.55 4.49 -5.66
CA LYS A 791 11.96 5.73 -6.15
C LYS A 791 10.44 5.70 -6.11
N ASP A 792 9.85 4.82 -5.31
CA ASP A 792 8.41 4.72 -5.18
C ASP A 792 7.84 5.99 -4.54
N THR A 793 7.11 6.76 -5.36
CA THR A 793 6.48 8.02 -4.99
C THR A 793 4.97 7.88 -4.75
N ARG A 794 4.42 6.66 -4.82
CA ARG A 794 2.98 6.46 -4.79
C ARG A 794 2.43 6.84 -3.43
N PRO A 795 1.45 7.74 -3.35
CA PRO A 795 1.09 8.33 -2.07
C PRO A 795 0.17 7.42 -1.26
N ASN A 796 -0.78 6.71 -1.88
CA ASN A 796 -1.87 6.01 -1.18
C ASN A 796 -2.41 4.78 -1.94
N PHE A 797 -3.22 3.96 -1.26
CA PHE A 797 -4.13 3.03 -1.92
C PHE A 797 -5.20 3.82 -2.70
N CYS A 798 -5.66 3.31 -3.84
CA CYS A 798 -6.79 3.94 -4.54
C CYS A 798 -8.13 3.70 -3.81
N GLU A 799 -9.17 4.45 -4.17
CA GLU A 799 -10.50 4.36 -3.53
C GLU A 799 -11.08 2.94 -3.56
N THR A 800 -10.89 2.22 -4.66
CA THR A 800 -11.32 0.81 -4.77
C THR A 800 -10.56 -0.04 -3.76
N CYS A 801 -9.23 0.03 -3.72
CA CYS A 801 -8.44 -0.74 -2.75
C CYS A 801 -8.80 -0.40 -1.29
N ILE A 802 -9.08 0.87 -0.99
CA ILE A 802 -9.58 1.31 0.32
C ILE A 802 -10.94 0.68 0.63
N GLY A 803 -11.89 0.69 -0.31
CA GLY A 803 -13.20 0.06 -0.15
C GLY A 803 -13.10 -1.44 0.15
N TYR A 804 -12.20 -2.13 -0.56
CA TYR A 804 -11.92 -3.55 -0.33
C TYR A 804 -11.30 -3.80 1.04
N LEU A 805 -10.26 -3.05 1.42
CA LEU A 805 -9.64 -3.15 2.73
C LEU A 805 -10.66 -2.92 3.86
N LYS A 806 -11.55 -1.93 3.72
CA LYS A 806 -12.62 -1.68 4.71
C LYS A 806 -13.50 -2.90 4.93
N ALA A 807 -13.80 -3.65 3.87
CA ALA A 807 -14.63 -4.85 3.93
C ALA A 807 -13.88 -6.12 4.38
N ARG A 808 -12.54 -6.11 4.49
CA ARG A 808 -11.78 -7.27 4.97
C ARG A 808 -11.93 -7.49 6.47
N ARG A 809 -12.01 -8.76 6.87
CA ARG A 809 -12.01 -9.19 8.28
C ARG A 809 -10.71 -8.82 9.00
N LEU A 810 -9.58 -9.18 8.40
CA LEU A 810 -8.24 -8.97 8.95
C LEU A 810 -8.06 -9.64 10.32
N THR A 811 -8.74 -10.76 10.55
CA THR A 811 -8.46 -11.61 11.73
C THR A 811 -7.32 -12.58 11.45
N ASP A 812 -6.98 -12.79 10.18
CA ASP A 812 -5.83 -13.58 9.75
C ASP A 812 -5.11 -12.96 8.54
N ILE A 813 -3.94 -12.36 8.81
CA ILE A 813 -3.07 -11.76 7.78
C ILE A 813 -1.80 -12.58 7.54
N VAL A 814 -1.65 -13.74 8.18
CA VAL A 814 -0.43 -14.55 8.20
C VAL A 814 -0.57 -15.83 7.38
N SER A 815 -1.69 -16.54 7.52
CA SER A 815 -1.86 -17.86 6.90
C SER A 815 -1.73 -17.79 5.38
N ASP A 816 -1.27 -18.88 4.74
CA ASP A 816 -1.23 -18.99 3.28
C ASP A 816 -2.62 -18.68 2.73
N TRP A 817 -2.67 -17.96 1.61
CA TRP A 817 -3.91 -17.51 0.99
C TRP A 817 -4.84 -18.69 0.80
N ASN A 818 -4.35 -19.83 0.29
CA ASN A 818 -5.17 -21.02 0.03
C ASN A 818 -5.92 -21.55 1.28
N SER A 819 -5.42 -21.23 2.47
CA SER A 819 -5.96 -21.71 3.76
C SER A 819 -6.91 -20.70 4.45
N ARG A 820 -7.05 -19.49 3.92
CA ARG A 820 -7.88 -18.44 4.51
C ARG A 820 -9.38 -18.65 4.26
N ALA A 821 -10.22 -18.06 5.11
CA ALA A 821 -11.64 -17.97 4.83
C ALA A 821 -11.90 -17.04 3.64
N ALA A 822 -12.98 -17.29 2.89
CA ALA A 822 -13.35 -16.58 1.65
C ALA A 822 -13.28 -15.04 1.72
N ASP A 823 -13.46 -14.48 2.89
CA ASP A 823 -13.58 -13.06 3.14
C ASP A 823 -12.41 -12.49 3.98
N GLU A 824 -11.46 -13.36 4.34
CA GLU A 824 -10.06 -13.05 4.66
C GLU A 824 -9.17 -13.00 3.39
N TYR A 825 -9.69 -13.49 2.24
CA TYR A 825 -9.01 -13.60 0.93
C TYR A 825 -9.03 -12.35 0.08
#